data_AF-F0YPX6-F1
#
_entry.id   AF-F0YPX6-F1
#
_cell.length_a   1.000
_cell.length_b   1.000
_cell.length_c   1.000
_cell.angle_alpha   90.00
_cell.angle_beta   90.00
_cell.angle_gamma   90.00
#
_symmetry.space_group_name_H-M   'P 1'
#
loop_
_entity.id
_entity.type
_entity.pdbx_description
1 polymer ?
#
loop_
_entity_poly.entity_id
_entity_poly.type
_entity_poly.pdbx_seq_one_letter_code
_entity_poly.pdbx_strand_id
1 'polypeptide(L)'
;MRILVAAVALARAAQDIDIFPEVRDFVEAHEAKATPSAPPHFDEFQGLERHGLLSGGSGASYVNRSCAYDKVRGFPARRVLLLTHSNASLFDVDERRVVSVLAHERNARFRGSVPTAEGLWVVTSPMGAERDELWLLGGEPGVVKKRLVIPGTYDAHDAVCVGDAFWLVDTFHGRVLKLRTPDAAADELEVLRELPAWSRDEHINQVGVSGKPKTEGHALLVGVHNRGRPSRIDMVPSPMISTSKRSLSGVGKGAHGMALWRSAYLVHLDSAANALSLLSLDKATYTHVWRAPAGTFLKGLAVIGDVAYFGASPESKSIKERLEVEVTLVAVDLAVALANVQGDQAGARRDSTVFRVPLAGRGLLNQVVAPNYVCAALGRSRPAPAAADTLAKKRLASPETFVRVLTSNDAYSAILAYSGFERVLTVETLSHAARRASRAAELLLDTTEIFEARPFDVERVRRVMMVADRDRLCRARRSGLLGPRPLVVTKTFFRGYYWELHPSVPWTPSDAVYPPEGGARLLSPCGRQSAALGDGTAVLDAPRAAASLAAIKRARLGLLGHGKMTIFVDPDPTDARARKLGKRYFQRLSNAGMLIPRRSWRVDEADAAALVRSMGGPSAPRALRDAAALWHGHDHGGQSLGPERYDAMLARSASSASSVDAALLRRVVDAAAWNNLRREAERGRGYNHRLTEQDFEAACRDAGAPRWREIWAEALDGLLLPFEPEYYKGVEGNVGVVDTIRCAGDVRPGDVASVNIEEFPLLAAASSAITSRCGGDPAVCFGAELENVVFKHRHGGQGVFSLAIGVLKDLEARRDGEADGSAGQRRLETACQAVLARHVPLKGGDDVEVYAKPEQDWRRRKFHTPG
;
A
#
# COMPACT_ATOMS: atom_id res chain seq x y z
N MET A 1 57.69 29.58 -14.93
CA MET A 1 56.42 29.24 -15.62
C MET A 1 55.28 30.20 -15.30
N ARG A 2 54.87 30.40 -14.04
CA ARG A 2 53.81 31.38 -13.69
C ARG A 2 54.13 32.84 -14.07
N ILE A 3 55.40 33.24 -13.99
CA ILE A 3 55.87 34.57 -14.46
C ILE A 3 55.81 34.69 -15.99
N LEU A 4 56.03 33.59 -16.72
CA LEU A 4 55.99 33.56 -18.19
C LEU A 4 54.55 33.67 -18.72
N VAL A 5 53.60 32.99 -18.04
CA VAL A 5 52.17 33.07 -18.36
C VAL A 5 51.59 34.45 -18.06
N ALA A 6 52.06 35.11 -16.98
CA ALA A 6 51.68 36.50 -16.68
C ALA A 6 52.24 37.49 -17.70
N ALA A 7 53.48 37.29 -18.19
CA ALA A 7 54.09 38.15 -19.20
C ALA A 7 53.39 38.05 -20.57
N VAL A 8 52.98 36.85 -20.99
CA VAL A 8 52.23 36.65 -22.25
C VAL A 8 50.80 37.21 -22.17
N ALA A 9 50.17 37.15 -21.00
CA ALA A 9 48.87 37.78 -20.78
C ALA A 9 48.96 39.32 -20.76
N LEU A 10 50.02 39.89 -20.19
CA LEU A 10 50.28 41.34 -20.22
C LEU A 10 50.61 41.83 -21.63
N ALA A 11 51.41 41.08 -22.39
CA ALA A 11 51.77 41.42 -23.77
C ALA A 11 50.58 41.34 -24.73
N ARG A 12 49.62 40.43 -24.50
CA ARG A 12 48.36 40.38 -25.28
C ARG A 12 47.38 41.50 -24.95
N ALA A 13 47.49 42.11 -23.76
CA ALA A 13 46.64 43.23 -23.34
C ALA A 13 47.14 44.59 -23.83
N ALA A 14 48.45 44.71 -24.13
CA ALA A 14 49.05 45.90 -24.73
C ALA A 14 49.22 45.66 -26.24
N GLN A 15 48.27 46.11 -27.05
CA GLN A 15 48.12 45.79 -28.48
C GLN A 15 49.24 46.27 -29.43
N ASP A 16 50.44 46.64 -28.98
CA ASP A 16 51.51 47.15 -29.85
C ASP A 16 52.94 46.79 -29.38
N ILE A 17 53.22 45.52 -29.10
CA ILE A 17 54.62 45.06 -28.94
C ILE A 17 54.86 43.81 -29.78
N ASP A 18 55.70 43.97 -30.81
CA ASP A 18 56.27 42.87 -31.58
C ASP A 18 57.07 41.96 -30.63
N ILE A 19 56.52 40.78 -30.35
CA ILE A 19 57.21 39.78 -29.54
C ILE A 19 58.25 39.09 -30.43
N PHE A 20 59.49 39.04 -29.96
CA PHE A 20 60.63 38.43 -30.64
C PHE A 20 60.29 37.05 -31.26
N PRO A 21 60.72 36.77 -32.50
CA PRO A 21 60.42 35.52 -33.22
C PRO A 21 60.70 34.25 -32.40
N GLU A 22 61.74 34.26 -31.57
CA GLU A 22 62.15 33.10 -30.78
C GLU A 22 61.14 32.69 -29.70
N VAL A 23 60.33 33.63 -29.19
CA VAL A 23 59.26 33.33 -28.21
C VAL A 23 58.03 32.76 -28.91
N ARG A 24 57.73 33.23 -30.13
CA ARG A 24 56.67 32.66 -30.97
C ARG A 24 57.01 31.22 -31.35
N ASP A 25 58.23 30.99 -31.83
CA ASP A 25 58.69 29.65 -32.23
C ASP A 25 58.72 28.67 -31.05
N PHE A 26 59.05 29.15 -29.83
CA PHE A 26 58.98 28.35 -28.61
C PHE A 26 57.54 27.97 -28.22
N VAL A 27 56.57 28.88 -28.40
CA VAL A 27 55.14 28.61 -28.15
C VAL A 27 54.58 27.65 -29.19
N GLU A 28 54.88 27.85 -30.48
CA GLU A 28 54.43 26.97 -31.57
C GLU A 28 55.02 25.55 -31.45
N ALA A 29 56.30 25.43 -31.06
CA ALA A 29 56.93 24.13 -30.81
C ALA A 29 56.35 23.40 -29.58
N HIS A 30 55.80 24.12 -28.60
CA HIS A 30 55.12 23.52 -27.45
C HIS A 30 53.66 23.18 -27.74
N GLU A 31 52.96 23.98 -28.53
CA GLU A 31 51.60 23.68 -28.99
C GLU A 31 51.59 22.47 -29.94
N ALA A 32 52.59 22.32 -30.81
CA ALA A 32 52.76 21.15 -31.66
C ALA A 32 52.97 19.84 -30.85
N LYS A 33 53.58 19.91 -29.66
CA LYS A 33 53.73 18.76 -28.73
C LYS A 33 52.49 18.52 -27.86
N ALA A 34 51.54 19.46 -27.80
CA ALA A 34 50.32 19.35 -27.01
C ALA A 34 49.10 18.88 -27.81
N THR A 35 49.23 18.69 -29.13
CA THR A 35 48.16 18.14 -29.97
C THR A 35 47.88 16.67 -29.61
N PRO A 36 46.67 16.30 -29.16
CA PRO A 36 46.30 14.90 -28.99
C PRO A 36 46.36 14.22 -30.36
N SER A 37 46.99 13.05 -30.43
CA SER A 37 46.90 12.16 -31.60
C SER A 37 45.44 12.04 -32.04
N ALA A 38 45.19 12.17 -33.35
CA ALA A 38 43.86 12.05 -33.96
C ALA A 38 43.08 10.84 -33.38
N PRO A 39 41.75 10.97 -33.17
CA PRO A 39 40.95 9.87 -32.64
C PRO A 39 41.06 8.64 -33.57
N PRO A 40 41.06 7.41 -33.01
CA PRO A 40 41.15 6.20 -33.81
C PRO A 40 39.97 6.08 -34.80
N HIS A 41 40.24 5.41 -35.92
CA HIS A 41 39.36 5.27 -37.08
C HIS A 41 37.89 4.91 -36.72
N PHE A 42 36.97 5.74 -37.22
CA PHE A 42 35.52 5.68 -37.00
C PHE A 42 34.82 4.52 -37.76
N ASP A 43 35.52 3.85 -38.67
CA ASP A 43 34.97 2.80 -39.54
C ASP A 43 34.57 1.52 -38.80
N GLU A 44 35.10 1.27 -37.59
CA GLU A 44 34.77 0.08 -36.81
C GLU A 44 33.34 0.12 -36.22
N PHE A 45 32.75 1.31 -36.07
CA PHE A 45 31.41 1.50 -35.50
C PHE A 45 30.29 1.33 -36.53
N GLN A 46 30.50 1.73 -37.79
CA GLN A 46 29.51 1.50 -38.86
C GLN A 46 29.27 -0.01 -39.10
N GLY A 47 30.24 -0.86 -38.77
CA GLY A 47 30.06 -2.31 -38.78
C GLY A 47 29.06 -2.83 -37.73
N LEU A 48 28.88 -2.14 -36.59
CA LEU A 48 27.98 -2.57 -35.51
C LEU A 48 26.50 -2.40 -35.86
N GLU A 49 26.15 -1.34 -36.60
CA GLU A 49 24.81 -1.20 -37.18
C GLU A 49 24.60 -2.18 -38.34
N ARG A 50 25.60 -2.37 -39.22
CA ARG A 50 25.51 -3.30 -40.36
C ARG A 50 25.37 -4.78 -39.96
N HIS A 51 25.85 -5.18 -38.77
CA HIS A 51 25.69 -6.54 -38.24
C HIS A 51 24.42 -6.75 -37.40
N GLY A 52 23.50 -5.77 -37.34
CA GLY A 52 22.25 -5.91 -36.59
C GLY A 52 22.40 -5.91 -35.06
N LEU A 53 23.60 -5.59 -34.54
CA LEU A 53 23.90 -5.57 -33.10
C LEU A 53 23.38 -4.30 -32.41
N LEU A 54 23.09 -3.24 -33.16
CA LEU A 54 22.52 -1.97 -32.67
C LEU A 54 21.21 -1.55 -33.36
N SER A 55 20.84 -2.16 -34.49
CA SER A 55 19.63 -1.80 -35.24
C SER A 55 18.41 -2.65 -34.83
N GLY A 56 17.72 -2.23 -33.78
CA GLY A 56 16.40 -2.76 -33.39
C GLY A 56 15.45 -1.61 -33.08
N GLY A 57 14.38 -1.44 -33.87
CA GLY A 57 13.45 -0.31 -33.79
C GLY A 57 12.94 -0.01 -32.37
N SER A 58 13.09 1.25 -31.92
CA SER A 58 12.55 1.82 -30.67
C SER A 58 12.77 1.02 -29.36
N GLY A 59 13.64 0.02 -29.37
CA GLY A 59 13.81 -0.93 -28.27
C GLY A 59 15.28 -1.13 -27.96
N ALA A 60 15.70 -0.53 -26.85
CA ALA A 60 17.06 -0.46 -26.30
C ALA A 60 18.02 -1.62 -26.68
N SER A 61 19.27 -1.28 -27.01
CA SER A 61 20.45 -2.12 -26.79
C SER A 61 20.84 -2.02 -25.30
N TYR A 62 21.39 -3.08 -24.69
CA TYR A 62 21.53 -3.23 -23.23
C TYR A 62 22.99 -3.52 -22.89
N VAL A 63 23.62 -2.92 -21.87
CA VAL A 63 24.89 -3.41 -21.30
C VAL A 63 24.73 -3.41 -19.80
N ASN A 64 24.90 -4.61 -19.23
CA ASN A 64 24.73 -4.92 -17.82
C ASN A 64 23.32 -4.59 -17.33
N ARG A 65 22.44 -5.61 -17.32
CA ARG A 65 21.06 -5.43 -16.83
C ARG A 65 20.98 -5.13 -15.32
N SER A 66 22.12 -5.16 -14.59
CA SER A 66 22.25 -4.54 -13.27
C SER A 66 21.98 -3.02 -13.28
N CYS A 67 21.77 -2.41 -14.46
CA CYS A 67 21.76 -0.95 -14.63
C CYS A 67 20.66 -0.35 -15.55
N ALA A 68 19.54 -1.02 -15.89
CA ALA A 68 18.33 -0.36 -16.40
C ALA A 68 17.23 -1.37 -16.81
N TYR A 69 16.05 -1.35 -16.16
CA TYR A 69 14.76 -1.67 -16.82
C TYR A 69 13.49 -1.45 -15.96
N ASP A 70 12.36 -1.22 -16.64
CA ASP A 70 10.98 -0.98 -16.16
C ASP A 70 10.16 -2.25 -15.85
N LYS A 71 9.37 -2.17 -14.77
CA LYS A 71 8.21 -3.02 -14.39
C LYS A 71 8.47 -4.51 -14.11
N VAL A 72 8.79 -4.82 -12.85
CA VAL A 72 8.59 -6.14 -12.23
C VAL A 72 7.65 -5.97 -11.02
N ARG A 73 6.61 -6.81 -10.91
CA ARG A 73 5.64 -6.83 -9.79
C ARG A 73 6.18 -7.70 -8.64
N GLY A 74 5.98 -7.26 -7.39
CA GLY A 74 6.08 -8.12 -6.20
C GLY A 74 7.11 -7.72 -5.14
N PHE A 75 7.96 -6.73 -5.41
CA PHE A 75 8.83 -6.07 -4.41
C PHE A 75 8.78 -4.56 -4.72
N PRO A 76 8.92 -3.66 -3.73
CA PRO A 76 8.91 -2.23 -3.99
C PRO A 76 10.09 -1.92 -4.93
N ALA A 77 9.80 -1.29 -6.07
CA ALA A 77 10.72 -1.03 -7.18
C ALA A 77 11.90 -0.08 -6.84
N ARG A 78 12.24 0.06 -5.55
CA ARG A 78 13.00 1.17 -4.98
C ARG A 78 14.12 0.72 -4.03
N ARG A 79 14.46 -0.57 -4.01
CA ARG A 79 15.57 -1.10 -3.22
C ARG A 79 16.72 -1.57 -4.09
N VAL A 80 17.92 -1.05 -3.86
CA VAL A 80 19.15 -1.52 -4.50
C VAL A 80 19.92 -2.41 -3.55
N LEU A 81 20.66 -3.38 -4.08
CA LEU A 81 21.60 -4.16 -3.30
C LEU A 81 22.99 -3.52 -3.39
N LEU A 82 23.58 -3.30 -2.22
CA LEU A 82 24.92 -2.76 -2.04
C LEU A 82 25.85 -3.91 -1.67
N LEU A 83 26.89 -4.11 -2.46
CA LEU A 83 27.92 -5.11 -2.22
C LEU A 83 29.22 -4.39 -1.85
N THR A 84 29.66 -4.56 -0.60
CA THR A 84 30.80 -3.84 -0.03
C THR A 84 31.92 -4.79 0.39
N HIS A 85 33.04 -4.22 0.81
CA HIS A 85 34.08 -4.89 1.57
C HIS A 85 33.61 -5.13 3.02
N SER A 86 32.68 -6.06 3.21
CA SER A 86 32.31 -6.70 4.51
C SER A 86 30.87 -7.18 4.49
N ASN A 87 30.02 -6.67 3.60
CA ASN A 87 28.59 -6.99 3.61
C ASN A 87 27.92 -6.92 2.24
N ALA A 88 26.78 -7.61 2.16
CA ALA A 88 25.74 -7.44 1.17
C ALA A 88 24.50 -6.87 1.87
N SER A 89 24.00 -5.70 1.46
CA SER A 89 22.92 -5.00 2.15
C SER A 89 21.87 -4.42 1.18
N LEU A 90 20.61 -4.42 1.59
CA LEU A 90 19.51 -3.77 0.87
C LEU A 90 19.40 -2.32 1.32
N PHE A 91 19.50 -1.41 0.37
CA PHE A 91 19.31 0.02 0.56
C PHE A 91 18.00 0.46 -0.08
N ASP A 92 17.19 1.17 0.69
CA ASP A 92 15.94 1.75 0.19
C ASP A 92 16.20 3.17 -0.28
N VAL A 93 15.97 3.40 -1.57
CA VAL A 93 16.32 4.65 -2.27
C VAL A 93 15.47 5.81 -1.77
N ASP A 94 14.22 5.59 -1.39
CA ASP A 94 13.33 6.64 -0.90
C ASP A 94 13.61 6.98 0.55
N GLU A 95 13.73 5.93 1.39
CA GLU A 95 14.03 6.11 2.81
C GLU A 95 15.49 6.52 3.04
N ARG A 96 16.32 6.45 2.00
CA ARG A 96 17.74 6.84 2.00
C ARG A 96 18.51 6.16 3.12
N ARG A 97 18.25 4.87 3.33
CA ARG A 97 18.90 4.09 4.38
C ARG A 97 19.01 2.61 4.02
N VAL A 98 19.96 1.94 4.65
CA VAL A 98 20.04 0.48 4.65
C VAL A 98 18.85 -0.05 5.46
N VAL A 99 18.05 -0.91 4.84
CA VAL A 99 16.87 -1.53 5.47
C VAL A 99 17.12 -2.96 5.92
N SER A 100 18.13 -3.64 5.36
CA SER A 100 18.50 -5.00 5.74
C SER A 100 19.96 -5.30 5.37
N VAL A 101 20.65 -6.08 6.19
CA VAL A 101 21.95 -6.66 5.87
C VAL A 101 21.72 -8.14 5.56
N LEU A 102 21.90 -8.53 4.30
CA LEU A 102 21.62 -9.89 3.83
C LEU A 102 22.74 -10.86 4.19
N ALA A 103 23.98 -10.41 4.11
CA ALA A 103 25.14 -11.17 4.56
C ALA A 103 26.22 -10.21 5.07
N HIS A 104 27.00 -10.67 6.04
CA HIS A 104 28.11 -9.93 6.60
C HIS A 104 29.25 -10.90 6.95
N GLU A 105 30.45 -10.58 6.49
CA GLU A 105 31.67 -11.33 6.74
C GLU A 105 32.83 -10.35 6.80
N ARG A 106 33.46 -10.20 7.98
CA ARG A 106 34.45 -9.13 8.23
C ARG A 106 35.64 -9.19 7.28
N ASN A 107 35.99 -10.39 6.86
CA ASN A 107 37.13 -10.67 6.01
C ASN A 107 36.68 -11.16 4.62
N ALA A 108 35.63 -10.61 4.03
CA ALA A 108 35.26 -10.92 2.66
C ALA A 108 34.93 -9.68 1.82
N ARG A 109 35.14 -9.81 0.51
CA ARG A 109 34.77 -8.81 -0.49
C ARG A 109 33.54 -9.31 -1.23
N PHE A 110 32.38 -8.69 -1.00
CA PHE A 110 31.16 -8.99 -1.73
C PHE A 110 31.17 -8.24 -3.06
N ARG A 111 30.89 -8.95 -4.15
CA ARG A 111 31.15 -8.59 -5.55
C ARG A 111 30.09 -9.22 -6.45
N GLY A 112 30.22 -9.09 -7.77
CA GLY A 112 29.37 -9.67 -8.83
C GLY A 112 28.10 -10.45 -8.41
N SER A 113 26.93 -10.10 -8.92
CA SER A 113 25.69 -10.81 -8.60
C SER A 113 25.13 -11.66 -9.76
N VAL A 114 24.62 -12.84 -9.44
CA VAL A 114 24.06 -13.82 -10.38
C VAL A 114 22.63 -14.17 -9.93
N PRO A 115 21.57 -13.52 -10.47
CA PRO A 115 20.19 -13.87 -10.13
C PRO A 115 19.78 -15.18 -10.79
N THR A 116 19.16 -16.07 -10.03
CA THR A 116 18.64 -17.35 -10.54
C THR A 116 17.17 -17.52 -10.16
N ALA A 117 16.57 -18.66 -10.56
CA ALA A 117 15.21 -18.98 -10.17
C ALA A 117 15.05 -19.22 -8.65
N GLU A 118 16.14 -19.46 -7.94
CA GLU A 118 16.15 -19.92 -6.55
C GLU A 118 16.52 -18.84 -5.55
N GLY A 119 17.16 -17.78 -6.03
CA GLY A 119 17.69 -16.73 -5.19
C GLY A 119 18.73 -15.90 -5.90
N LEU A 120 19.41 -15.09 -5.10
CA LEU A 120 20.50 -14.25 -5.57
C LEU A 120 21.81 -14.87 -5.12
N TRP A 121 22.62 -15.28 -6.08
CA TRP A 121 24.00 -15.66 -5.84
C TRP A 121 24.88 -14.42 -5.88
N VAL A 122 25.82 -14.32 -4.95
CA VAL A 122 26.77 -13.22 -4.84
C VAL A 122 28.17 -13.78 -4.87
N VAL A 123 29.02 -13.22 -5.73
CA VAL A 123 30.45 -13.52 -5.78
C VAL A 123 31.10 -12.93 -4.54
N THR A 124 31.87 -13.76 -3.85
CA THR A 124 32.59 -13.38 -2.65
C THR A 124 34.03 -13.81 -2.78
N SER A 125 34.94 -12.92 -2.37
CA SER A 125 36.36 -13.22 -2.28
C SER A 125 36.79 -13.10 -0.82
N PRO A 126 36.72 -14.20 -0.04
CA PRO A 126 37.19 -14.20 1.35
C PRO A 126 38.70 -13.90 1.39
N MET A 127 39.12 -13.06 2.33
CA MET A 127 40.53 -12.74 2.53
C MET A 127 41.25 -13.91 3.18
N GLY A 128 42.37 -14.32 2.59
CA GLY A 128 43.16 -15.45 3.09
C GLY A 128 42.62 -16.82 2.67
N ALA A 129 41.46 -16.90 2.02
CA ALA A 129 41.03 -18.11 1.34
C ALA A 129 41.83 -18.31 0.06
N GLU A 130 42.09 -19.57 -0.27
CA GLU A 130 42.74 -19.94 -1.52
C GLU A 130 41.79 -19.86 -2.72
N ARG A 131 40.49 -19.60 -2.53
CA ARG A 131 39.49 -19.64 -3.61
C ARG A 131 38.37 -18.63 -3.40
N ASP A 132 37.81 -18.12 -4.50
CA ASP A 132 36.56 -17.36 -4.48
C ASP A 132 35.34 -18.28 -4.32
N GLU A 133 34.24 -17.72 -3.83
CA GLU A 133 33.00 -18.45 -3.56
C GLU A 133 31.77 -17.73 -4.13
N LEU A 134 30.74 -18.47 -4.53
CA LEU A 134 29.39 -17.99 -4.78
C LEU A 134 28.51 -18.28 -3.58
N TRP A 135 27.86 -17.25 -3.05
CA TRP A 135 26.97 -17.34 -1.89
C TRP A 135 25.53 -17.13 -2.31
N LEU A 136 24.67 -18.12 -2.06
CA LEU A 136 23.22 -18.00 -2.22
C LEU A 136 22.65 -17.27 -1.01
N LEU A 137 22.20 -16.03 -1.20
CA LEU A 137 21.62 -15.24 -0.12
C LEU A 137 20.18 -15.69 0.19
N GLY A 138 19.86 -15.80 1.47
CA GLY A 138 18.50 -16.04 1.95
C GLY A 138 17.63 -14.78 1.91
N GLY A 139 16.30 -14.96 1.99
CA GLY A 139 15.36 -13.85 2.17
C GLY A 139 15.41 -13.25 3.59
N GLU A 140 15.96 -14.02 4.55
CA GLU A 140 16.15 -13.59 5.93
C GLU A 140 17.51 -12.87 6.09
N PRO A 141 17.56 -11.76 6.84
CA PRO A 141 18.81 -11.03 7.09
C PRO A 141 19.87 -11.91 7.72
N GLY A 142 21.10 -11.86 7.20
CA GLY A 142 22.26 -12.58 7.72
C GLY A 142 22.36 -14.07 7.35
N VAL A 143 21.37 -14.63 6.65
CA VAL A 143 21.35 -16.07 6.33
C VAL A 143 21.92 -16.33 4.94
N VAL A 144 23.05 -17.04 4.88
CA VAL A 144 23.61 -17.60 3.65
C VAL A 144 23.10 -19.05 3.51
N LYS A 145 22.32 -19.32 2.47
CA LYS A 145 21.70 -20.62 2.24
C LYS A 145 22.69 -21.68 1.75
N LYS A 146 23.59 -21.28 0.84
CA LYS A 146 24.56 -22.17 0.20
C LYS A 146 25.82 -21.39 -0.17
N ARG A 147 26.96 -22.07 -0.13
CA ARG A 147 28.26 -21.57 -0.60
C ARG A 147 28.82 -22.58 -1.59
N LEU A 148 29.30 -22.10 -2.74
CA LEU A 148 29.94 -22.92 -3.76
C LEU A 148 31.30 -22.33 -4.09
N VAL A 149 32.34 -23.16 -4.10
CA VAL A 149 33.68 -22.74 -4.51
C VAL A 149 33.72 -22.52 -6.01
N ILE A 150 34.29 -21.39 -6.45
CA ILE A 150 34.47 -21.08 -7.87
C ILE A 150 35.81 -21.69 -8.32
N PRO A 151 35.82 -22.71 -9.20
CA PRO A 151 37.02 -23.47 -9.51
C PRO A 151 38.15 -22.60 -10.09
N GLY A 152 39.34 -22.67 -9.48
CA GLY A 152 40.55 -22.05 -10.01
C GLY A 152 40.53 -20.52 -10.03
N THR A 153 39.83 -19.86 -9.12
CA THR A 153 39.76 -18.38 -9.04
C THR A 153 40.29 -17.87 -7.70
N TYR A 154 40.94 -16.69 -7.70
CA TYR A 154 41.51 -16.05 -6.49
C TYR A 154 41.13 -14.58 -6.31
N ASP A 155 40.63 -13.92 -7.37
CA ASP A 155 40.17 -12.53 -7.31
C ASP A 155 39.04 -12.32 -8.34
N ALA A 156 37.91 -12.99 -8.15
CA ALA A 156 36.72 -12.81 -8.97
C ALA A 156 36.06 -11.45 -8.67
N HIS A 157 35.86 -10.57 -9.66
CA HIS A 157 35.36 -9.20 -9.44
C HIS A 157 33.89 -8.96 -9.78
N ASP A 158 33.42 -9.52 -10.89
CA ASP A 158 32.09 -9.24 -11.42
C ASP A 158 31.52 -10.45 -12.15
N ALA A 159 30.19 -10.50 -12.25
CA ALA A 159 29.48 -11.57 -12.93
C ALA A 159 28.22 -11.07 -13.63
N VAL A 160 27.90 -11.65 -14.78
CA VAL A 160 26.69 -11.35 -15.55
C VAL A 160 26.00 -12.61 -16.06
N CYS A 161 24.69 -12.74 -15.83
CA CYS A 161 23.89 -13.85 -16.33
C CYS A 161 23.51 -13.68 -17.81
N VAL A 162 23.63 -14.76 -18.58
CA VAL A 162 23.25 -14.85 -20.00
C VAL A 162 22.63 -16.22 -20.24
N GLY A 163 21.32 -16.26 -20.48
CA GLY A 163 20.60 -17.53 -20.62
C GLY A 163 20.61 -18.35 -19.33
N ASP A 164 21.07 -19.59 -19.43
CA ASP A 164 21.22 -20.60 -18.37
C ASP A 164 22.64 -20.65 -17.78
N ALA A 165 23.52 -19.74 -18.21
CA ALA A 165 24.89 -19.62 -17.73
C ALA A 165 25.15 -18.21 -17.21
N PHE A 166 26.29 -18.04 -16.53
CA PHE A 166 26.81 -16.72 -16.21
C PHE A 166 28.28 -16.62 -16.58
N TRP A 167 28.70 -15.39 -16.85
CA TRP A 167 30.08 -15.04 -17.15
C TRP A 167 30.69 -14.35 -15.94
N LEU A 168 31.85 -14.81 -15.50
CA LEU A 168 32.54 -14.33 -14.30
C LEU A 168 33.93 -13.81 -14.68
N VAL A 169 34.28 -12.63 -14.17
CA VAL A 169 35.60 -12.02 -14.35
C VAL A 169 36.53 -12.52 -13.26
N ASP A 170 37.57 -13.25 -13.66
CA ASP A 170 38.69 -13.65 -12.81
C ASP A 170 39.87 -12.70 -13.07
N THR A 171 39.94 -11.67 -12.24
CA THR A 171 40.90 -10.58 -12.37
C THR A 171 42.33 -11.04 -12.07
N PHE A 172 42.51 -12.06 -11.23
CA PHE A 172 43.83 -12.55 -10.86
C PHE A 172 44.54 -13.19 -12.05
N HIS A 173 43.81 -14.03 -12.79
CA HIS A 173 44.37 -14.72 -13.97
C HIS A 173 44.18 -13.94 -15.28
N GLY A 174 43.34 -12.90 -15.31
CA GLY A 174 43.09 -12.13 -16.53
C GLY A 174 42.18 -12.88 -17.50
N ARG A 175 41.14 -13.57 -17.01
CA ARG A 175 40.25 -14.38 -17.85
C ARG A 175 38.79 -14.16 -17.49
N VAL A 176 37.91 -14.52 -18.42
CA VAL A 176 36.47 -14.62 -18.16
C VAL A 176 36.05 -16.09 -18.24
N LEU A 177 35.37 -16.57 -17.21
CA LEU A 177 34.83 -17.93 -17.15
C LEU A 177 33.34 -17.91 -17.50
N LYS A 178 32.90 -18.82 -18.37
CA LYS A 178 31.49 -19.18 -18.51
C LYS A 178 31.21 -20.34 -17.56
N LEU A 179 30.29 -20.15 -16.64
CA LEU A 179 29.90 -21.13 -15.64
C LEU A 179 28.44 -21.50 -15.84
N ARG A 180 28.09 -22.76 -15.61
CA ARG A 180 26.68 -23.16 -15.56
C ARG A 180 26.03 -22.47 -14.37
N THR A 181 24.82 -21.95 -14.54
CA THR A 181 24.07 -21.41 -13.40
C THR A 181 23.76 -22.55 -12.43
N PRO A 182 24.19 -22.46 -11.15
CA PRO A 182 23.89 -23.50 -10.18
C PRO A 182 22.40 -23.53 -9.87
N ASP A 183 21.86 -24.75 -9.72
CA ASP A 183 20.61 -24.99 -9.00
C ASP A 183 20.91 -25.25 -7.50
N ALA A 184 19.87 -25.47 -6.72
CA ALA A 184 19.94 -25.53 -5.27
C ALA A 184 20.58 -26.84 -4.83
N ALA A 185 20.46 -27.86 -5.68
CA ALA A 185 21.02 -29.18 -5.49
C ALA A 185 22.50 -29.24 -5.92
N ALA A 186 22.98 -28.30 -6.74
CA ALA A 186 24.35 -28.32 -7.26
C ALA A 186 25.38 -28.16 -6.14
N ASP A 187 26.21 -29.18 -5.92
CA ASP A 187 27.25 -29.15 -4.89
C ASP A 187 28.58 -28.60 -5.41
N GLU A 188 28.72 -28.46 -6.72
CA GLU A 188 29.89 -27.91 -7.40
C GLU A 188 29.47 -27.01 -8.57
N LEU A 189 30.37 -26.09 -8.95
CA LEU A 189 30.18 -25.24 -10.12
C LEU A 189 30.88 -25.84 -11.34
N GLU A 190 30.15 -25.97 -12.44
CA GLU A 190 30.69 -26.45 -13.71
C GLU A 190 31.21 -25.28 -14.55
N VAL A 191 32.51 -25.32 -14.87
CA VAL A 191 33.12 -24.41 -15.84
C VAL A 191 32.81 -24.92 -17.25
N LEU A 192 31.97 -24.18 -17.97
CA LEU A 192 31.58 -24.52 -19.34
C LEU A 192 32.61 -24.05 -20.36
N ARG A 193 33.27 -22.91 -20.09
CA ARG A 193 34.25 -22.31 -21.00
C ARG A 193 35.16 -21.33 -20.31
N GLU A 194 36.36 -21.17 -20.83
CA GLU A 194 37.30 -20.12 -20.47
C GLU A 194 37.59 -19.21 -21.67
N LEU A 195 37.65 -17.90 -21.42
CA LEU A 195 38.11 -16.89 -22.37
C LEU A 195 39.41 -16.26 -21.85
N PRO A 196 40.58 -16.81 -22.21
CA PRO A 196 41.89 -16.29 -21.82
C PRO A 196 42.33 -15.14 -22.75
N ALA A 197 41.44 -14.18 -22.99
CA ALA A 197 41.67 -13.10 -23.95
C ALA A 197 42.39 -11.88 -23.34
N TRP A 198 42.70 -11.93 -22.04
CA TRP A 198 43.40 -10.87 -21.32
C TRP A 198 44.58 -11.43 -20.54
N SER A 199 45.51 -10.55 -20.19
CA SER A 199 46.59 -10.86 -19.26
C SER A 199 46.26 -10.36 -17.86
N ARG A 200 46.99 -10.88 -16.86
CA ARG A 200 46.95 -10.40 -15.48
C ARG A 200 47.19 -8.89 -15.36
N ASP A 201 48.06 -8.34 -16.21
CA ASP A 201 48.43 -6.90 -16.19
C ASP A 201 47.32 -6.00 -16.72
N GLU A 202 46.45 -6.51 -17.59
CA GLU A 202 45.32 -5.77 -18.12
C GLU A 202 44.21 -5.57 -17.08
N HIS A 203 44.20 -6.36 -16.01
CA HIS A 203 43.38 -6.17 -14.81
C HIS A 203 41.90 -5.91 -15.13
N ILE A 204 41.27 -6.88 -15.79
CA ILE A 204 39.83 -6.88 -16.05
C ILE A 204 39.05 -6.92 -14.74
N ASN A 205 38.04 -6.06 -14.59
CA ASN A 205 37.32 -5.94 -13.31
C ASN A 205 35.79 -5.94 -13.46
N GLN A 206 35.27 -5.88 -14.69
CA GLN A 206 33.85 -5.73 -14.95
C GLN A 206 33.42 -6.48 -16.19
N VAL A 207 32.20 -6.98 -16.17
CA VAL A 207 31.59 -7.66 -17.32
C VAL A 207 30.14 -7.25 -17.50
N GLY A 208 29.76 -7.00 -18.75
CA GLY A 208 28.40 -6.74 -19.18
C GLY A 208 28.12 -7.47 -20.49
N VAL A 209 26.88 -7.42 -20.96
CA VAL A 209 26.48 -8.02 -22.25
C VAL A 209 25.68 -7.06 -23.08
N SER A 210 25.96 -6.98 -24.39
CA SER A 210 25.25 -6.12 -25.34
C SER A 210 23.91 -6.74 -25.79
N GLY A 211 22.76 -6.39 -25.20
CA GLY A 211 21.43 -6.79 -25.67
C GLY A 211 20.53 -7.51 -24.65
N LYS A 212 19.32 -7.94 -25.08
CA LYS A 212 18.37 -8.67 -24.21
C LYS A 212 18.90 -10.08 -23.93
N PRO A 213 19.15 -10.53 -22.68
CA PRO A 213 19.83 -11.79 -22.33
C PRO A 213 19.22 -13.12 -22.81
N LYS A 214 18.20 -13.11 -23.67
CA LYS A 214 17.37 -14.26 -24.05
C LYS A 214 17.76 -14.93 -25.37
N THR A 215 18.78 -14.47 -26.09
CA THR A 215 19.20 -15.01 -27.39
C THR A 215 20.71 -15.16 -27.47
N GLU A 216 21.25 -16.17 -28.17
CA GLU A 216 22.68 -16.53 -28.16
C GLU A 216 23.60 -15.60 -29.00
N GLY A 217 23.26 -14.33 -29.19
CA GLY A 217 23.97 -13.39 -30.08
C GLY A 217 24.55 -12.15 -29.41
N HIS A 218 24.71 -12.11 -28.08
CA HIS A 218 25.20 -10.91 -27.37
C HIS A 218 26.73 -10.85 -27.36
N ALA A 219 27.27 -9.65 -27.55
CA ALA A 219 28.66 -9.40 -27.27
C ALA A 219 28.89 -9.30 -25.77
N LEU A 220 29.99 -9.88 -25.28
CA LEU A 220 30.48 -9.65 -23.93
C LEU A 220 31.26 -8.33 -23.91
N LEU A 221 30.99 -7.47 -22.96
CA LEU A 221 31.72 -6.22 -22.75
C LEU A 221 32.53 -6.33 -21.48
N VAL A 222 33.85 -6.19 -21.59
CA VAL A 222 34.79 -6.41 -20.51
C VAL A 222 35.55 -5.13 -20.22
N GLY A 223 35.42 -4.63 -18.99
CA GLY A 223 36.07 -3.42 -18.53
C GLY A 223 37.51 -3.74 -18.14
N VAL A 224 38.46 -3.06 -18.79
CA VAL A 224 39.90 -3.25 -18.60
C VAL A 224 40.44 -2.06 -17.81
N HIS A 225 40.66 -2.26 -16.51
CA HIS A 225 41.24 -1.25 -15.62
C HIS A 225 42.77 -1.35 -15.68
N ASN A 226 43.29 -0.92 -16.82
CA ASN A 226 44.70 -1.00 -17.20
C ASN A 226 45.57 -0.15 -16.23
N ARG A 227 46.24 -0.79 -15.25
CA ARG A 227 46.96 -0.08 -14.17
C ARG A 227 48.07 0.83 -14.73
N GLY A 228 47.83 2.15 -14.73
CA GLY A 228 48.79 3.15 -15.24
C GLY A 228 48.69 3.42 -16.75
N ARG A 229 47.74 2.78 -17.45
CA ARG A 229 47.43 3.02 -18.87
C ARG A 229 45.96 3.48 -19.01
N PRO A 230 45.56 4.07 -20.14
CA PRO A 230 44.15 4.35 -20.38
C PRO A 230 43.30 3.09 -20.22
N SER A 231 42.19 3.23 -19.50
CA SER A 231 41.17 2.19 -19.41
C SER A 231 40.53 2.00 -20.80
N ARG A 232 40.02 0.80 -21.05
CA ARG A 232 39.33 0.46 -22.30
C ARG A 232 38.21 -0.54 -22.04
N ILE A 233 37.30 -0.68 -22.99
CA ILE A 233 36.28 -1.73 -22.98
C ILE A 233 36.53 -2.65 -24.15
N ASP A 234 36.76 -3.92 -23.84
CA ASP A 234 36.92 -4.95 -24.85
C ASP A 234 35.57 -5.63 -25.09
N MET A 235 35.16 -5.69 -26.36
CA MET A 235 33.93 -6.32 -26.82
C MET A 235 34.23 -7.64 -27.51
N VAL A 236 33.62 -8.73 -27.04
CA VAL A 236 33.71 -10.08 -27.63
C VAL A 236 32.39 -10.39 -28.33
N PRO A 237 32.27 -10.24 -29.67
CA PRO A 237 30.97 -10.22 -30.38
C PRO A 237 30.15 -11.50 -30.31
N SER A 238 30.82 -12.65 -30.30
CA SER A 238 30.19 -13.94 -30.05
C SER A 238 31.17 -14.77 -29.22
N PRO A 239 31.10 -14.70 -27.89
CA PRO A 239 32.02 -15.43 -27.02
C PRO A 239 31.86 -16.95 -27.16
N MET A 240 30.81 -17.42 -27.85
CA MET A 240 30.59 -18.81 -28.22
C MET A 240 31.41 -19.25 -29.43
N ILE A 241 31.83 -18.32 -30.30
CA ILE A 241 32.46 -18.65 -31.60
C ILE A 241 33.88 -18.10 -31.69
N SER A 242 34.17 -16.95 -31.06
CA SER A 242 35.44 -16.25 -31.20
C SER A 242 36.04 -15.80 -29.86
N THR A 243 37.36 -15.78 -29.81
CA THR A 243 38.16 -15.08 -28.77
C THR A 243 38.62 -13.70 -29.23
N SER A 244 38.37 -13.33 -30.49
CA SER A 244 38.70 -12.00 -31.00
C SER A 244 37.87 -10.93 -30.29
N LYS A 245 38.54 -9.85 -29.92
CA LYS A 245 37.95 -8.72 -29.21
C LYS A 245 38.17 -7.43 -30.00
N ARG A 246 37.21 -6.51 -29.92
CA ARG A 246 37.35 -5.13 -30.38
C ARG A 246 37.50 -4.24 -29.16
N SER A 247 38.39 -3.25 -29.21
CA SER A 247 38.71 -2.43 -28.04
C SER A 247 38.23 -0.99 -28.23
N LEU A 248 37.39 -0.53 -27.32
CA LEU A 248 36.98 0.86 -27.20
C LEU A 248 37.90 1.57 -26.21
N SER A 249 38.82 2.37 -26.74
CA SER A 249 39.73 3.21 -25.96
C SER A 249 39.06 4.52 -25.52
N GLY A 250 39.70 5.28 -24.63
CA GLY A 250 39.22 6.60 -24.23
C GLY A 250 38.15 6.61 -23.13
N VAL A 251 37.98 5.54 -22.35
CA VAL A 251 37.04 5.47 -21.21
C VAL A 251 37.67 5.92 -19.88
N GLY A 252 38.59 6.88 -19.94
CA GLY A 252 39.30 7.43 -18.77
C GLY A 252 40.58 6.65 -18.39
N LYS A 253 41.18 6.99 -17.24
CA LYS A 253 42.42 6.35 -16.73
C LYS A 253 42.19 5.42 -15.54
N GLY A 254 41.02 5.44 -14.92
CA GLY A 254 40.67 4.57 -13.80
C GLY A 254 39.22 4.14 -13.82
N ALA A 255 38.79 3.41 -14.85
CA ALA A 255 37.40 2.99 -15.00
C ALA A 255 36.98 1.93 -13.95
N HIS A 256 36.03 2.27 -13.08
CA HIS A 256 35.53 1.42 -11.98
C HIS A 256 34.02 1.19 -11.99
N GLY A 257 33.40 1.25 -13.17
CA GLY A 257 31.97 1.14 -13.38
C GLY A 257 31.68 1.29 -14.85
N MET A 258 30.84 0.44 -15.43
CA MET A 258 30.26 0.70 -16.74
C MET A 258 28.79 0.26 -16.80
N ALA A 259 27.99 1.10 -17.44
CA ALA A 259 26.58 0.86 -17.67
C ALA A 259 26.16 1.54 -18.98
N LEU A 260 25.24 0.94 -19.73
CA LEU A 260 24.66 1.60 -20.90
C LEU A 260 23.43 2.40 -20.49
N TRP A 261 23.31 3.63 -21.01
CA TRP A 261 22.19 4.52 -20.78
C TRP A 261 21.58 4.99 -22.12
N ARG A 262 20.25 4.83 -22.24
CA ARG A 262 19.45 5.16 -23.44
C ARG A 262 19.98 4.57 -24.75
N SER A 263 20.77 3.51 -24.67
CA SER A 263 21.45 2.86 -25.81
C SER A 263 22.37 3.74 -26.65
N ALA A 264 22.60 4.98 -26.21
CA ALA A 264 23.40 5.97 -26.92
C ALA A 264 24.67 6.32 -26.13
N TYR A 265 24.67 6.09 -24.82
CA TYR A 265 25.77 6.47 -23.94
C TYR A 265 26.26 5.28 -23.13
N LEU A 266 27.57 5.16 -23.04
CA LEU A 266 28.23 4.36 -22.03
C LEU A 266 28.58 5.26 -20.83
N VAL A 267 27.88 5.04 -19.73
CA VAL A 267 28.15 5.66 -18.43
C VAL A 267 29.27 4.89 -17.76
N HIS A 268 30.28 5.59 -17.24
CA HIS A 268 31.36 4.98 -16.48
C HIS A 268 31.89 5.90 -15.39
N LEU A 269 32.57 5.30 -14.41
CA LEU A 269 33.24 6.02 -13.32
C LEU A 269 34.73 6.14 -13.63
N ASP A 270 35.23 7.36 -13.87
CA ASP A 270 36.67 7.62 -14.00
C ASP A 270 37.22 8.08 -12.66
N SER A 271 37.65 7.11 -11.84
CA SER A 271 38.12 7.38 -10.48
C SER A 271 39.42 8.18 -10.47
N ALA A 272 40.23 8.13 -11.53
CA ALA A 272 41.43 8.96 -11.66
C ALA A 272 41.10 10.44 -11.87
N ALA A 273 39.93 10.73 -12.47
CA ALA A 273 39.41 12.08 -12.65
C ALA A 273 38.36 12.47 -11.60
N ASN A 274 38.10 11.59 -10.61
CA ASN A 274 37.06 11.69 -9.60
C ASN A 274 35.68 12.02 -10.22
N ALA A 275 35.36 11.42 -11.38
CA ALA A 275 34.24 11.84 -12.22
C ALA A 275 33.30 10.71 -12.65
N LEU A 276 32.02 11.07 -12.84
CA LEU A 276 31.06 10.30 -13.62
C LEU A 276 31.09 10.83 -15.06
N SER A 277 31.26 9.92 -16.00
CA SER A 277 31.51 10.24 -17.40
C SER A 277 30.57 9.50 -18.33
N LEU A 278 30.26 10.14 -19.45
CA LEU A 278 29.51 9.59 -20.56
C LEU A 278 30.41 9.51 -21.78
N LEU A 279 30.44 8.35 -22.42
CA LEU A 279 30.96 8.21 -23.78
C LEU A 279 29.76 8.05 -24.71
N SER A 280 29.56 9.02 -25.60
CA SER A 280 28.58 8.90 -26.68
C SER A 280 29.07 7.87 -27.68
N LEU A 281 28.27 6.84 -27.92
CA LEU A 281 28.60 5.73 -28.80
C LEU A 281 28.49 6.13 -30.28
N ASP A 282 27.64 7.11 -30.59
CA ASP A 282 27.44 7.65 -31.94
C ASP A 282 28.53 8.65 -32.35
N LYS A 283 29.04 9.47 -31.42
CA LYS A 283 30.04 10.51 -31.73
C LYS A 283 31.44 10.15 -31.25
N ALA A 284 31.59 9.06 -30.52
CA ALA A 284 32.81 8.70 -29.79
C ALA A 284 33.33 9.84 -28.88
N THR A 285 32.43 10.74 -28.43
CA THR A 285 32.79 11.88 -27.60
C THR A 285 32.69 11.52 -26.13
N TYR A 286 33.79 11.72 -25.43
CA TYR A 286 33.91 11.55 -24.00
C TYR A 286 33.52 12.84 -23.26
N THR A 287 32.72 12.75 -22.21
CA THR A 287 32.28 13.92 -21.44
C THR A 287 32.15 13.60 -19.95
N HIS A 288 32.79 14.40 -19.11
CA HIS A 288 32.55 14.35 -17.66
C HIS A 288 31.28 15.13 -17.31
N VAL A 289 30.27 14.45 -16.79
CA VAL A 289 28.96 15.06 -16.48
C VAL A 289 28.78 15.38 -15.00
N TRP A 290 29.61 14.82 -14.13
CA TRP A 290 29.64 15.12 -12.70
C TRP A 290 31.03 14.86 -12.11
N ARG A 291 31.44 15.64 -11.11
CA ARG A 291 32.75 15.50 -10.44
C ARG A 291 32.59 15.51 -8.91
N ALA A 292 33.33 14.62 -8.27
CA ALA A 292 33.55 14.62 -6.82
C ALA A 292 34.75 15.53 -6.46
N PRO A 293 34.92 15.87 -5.17
CA PRO A 293 36.15 16.51 -4.69
C PRO A 293 37.41 15.69 -5.01
N ALA A 294 38.56 16.35 -5.15
CA ALA A 294 39.84 15.69 -5.36
C ALA A 294 40.15 14.68 -4.23
N GLY A 295 40.79 13.56 -4.58
CA GLY A 295 41.09 12.47 -3.64
C GLY A 295 39.89 11.56 -3.32
N THR A 296 38.78 11.67 -4.07
CA THR A 296 37.62 10.80 -3.94
C THR A 296 37.70 9.62 -4.90
N PHE A 297 37.77 8.41 -4.38
CA PHE A 297 37.65 7.19 -5.15
C PHE A 297 36.17 6.83 -5.41
N LEU A 298 35.83 6.58 -6.67
CA LEU A 298 34.48 6.19 -7.09
C LEU A 298 34.43 4.71 -7.47
N LYS A 299 33.39 3.98 -7.05
CA LYS A 299 33.19 2.57 -7.42
C LYS A 299 31.73 2.14 -7.28
N GLY A 300 31.36 1.06 -7.99
CA GLY A 300 30.06 0.40 -7.84
C GLY A 300 28.96 1.14 -8.58
N LEU A 301 29.09 1.27 -9.91
CA LEU A 301 28.12 1.95 -10.74
C LEU A 301 26.88 1.08 -11.02
N ALA A 302 25.70 1.63 -10.75
CA ALA A 302 24.46 1.20 -11.36
C ALA A 302 23.76 2.39 -12.02
N VAL A 303 23.01 2.16 -13.09
CA VAL A 303 22.08 3.15 -13.65
C VAL A 303 20.66 2.61 -13.45
N ILE A 304 19.68 3.45 -13.13
CA ILE A 304 18.28 3.02 -13.00
C ILE A 304 17.42 4.14 -13.55
N GLY A 305 16.81 3.89 -14.72
CA GLY A 305 16.17 4.95 -15.48
C GLY A 305 17.20 5.99 -15.90
N ASP A 306 16.99 7.24 -15.46
CA ASP A 306 17.91 8.36 -15.72
C ASP A 306 18.81 8.70 -14.52
N VAL A 307 18.91 7.83 -13.51
CA VAL A 307 19.72 8.10 -12.31
C VAL A 307 20.89 7.11 -12.21
N ALA A 308 22.12 7.62 -12.09
CA ALA A 308 23.31 6.85 -11.77
C ALA A 308 23.53 6.78 -10.25
N TYR A 309 23.76 5.58 -9.73
CA TYR A 309 24.06 5.29 -8.33
C TYR A 309 25.47 4.75 -8.24
N PHE A 310 26.28 5.30 -7.32
CA PHE A 310 27.64 4.82 -7.09
C PHE A 310 28.17 5.22 -5.71
N GLY A 311 29.21 4.53 -5.25
CA GLY A 311 29.90 4.81 -4.01
C GLY A 311 31.01 5.83 -4.23
N ALA A 312 31.13 6.77 -3.31
CA ALA A 312 32.22 7.72 -3.19
C ALA A 312 32.89 7.55 -1.81
N SER A 313 34.22 7.44 -1.80
CA SER A 313 35.01 7.23 -0.59
C SER A 313 36.38 7.90 -0.71
N PRO A 314 37.08 8.22 0.39
CA PRO A 314 38.48 8.59 0.32
C PRO A 314 39.34 7.50 -0.35
N GLU A 315 40.39 7.89 -1.07
CA GLU A 315 41.38 6.95 -1.58
C GLU A 315 42.01 6.13 -0.44
N SER A 316 41.99 4.80 -0.58
CA SER A 316 42.55 3.86 0.39
C SER A 316 43.72 3.08 -0.23
N LYS A 317 44.88 3.14 0.41
CA LYS A 317 46.14 2.57 -0.08
C LYS A 317 46.29 1.10 0.29
N SER A 318 45.72 0.66 1.41
CA SER A 318 45.82 -0.72 1.88
C SER A 318 44.49 -1.48 1.80
N ILE A 319 44.54 -2.82 1.79
CA ILE A 319 43.34 -3.68 1.84
C ILE A 319 42.60 -3.47 3.17
N LYS A 320 43.34 -3.31 4.28
CA LYS A 320 42.78 -3.04 5.60
C LYS A 320 41.98 -1.74 5.61
N GLU A 321 42.55 -0.65 5.10
CA GLU A 321 41.82 0.62 4.94
C GLU A 321 40.54 0.44 4.11
N ARG A 322 40.59 -0.35 3.03
CA ARG A 322 39.41 -0.59 2.19
C ARG A 322 38.29 -1.37 2.89
N LEU A 323 38.57 -2.13 3.94
CA LEU A 323 37.54 -2.80 4.75
C LEU A 323 36.92 -1.84 5.76
N GLU A 324 37.63 -0.78 6.11
CA GLU A 324 37.26 0.15 7.17
C GLU A 324 36.75 1.51 6.65
N VAL A 325 36.99 1.81 5.37
CA VAL A 325 36.67 3.12 4.77
C VAL A 325 35.16 3.38 4.79
N GLU A 326 34.81 4.62 5.14
CA GLU A 326 33.44 5.11 5.05
C GLU A 326 33.07 5.41 3.60
N VAL A 327 31.87 5.00 3.20
CA VAL A 327 31.37 5.19 1.85
C VAL A 327 30.11 6.03 1.87
N THR A 328 30.05 6.99 0.96
CA THR A 328 28.84 7.74 0.64
C THR A 328 28.22 7.17 -0.63
N LEU A 329 26.96 6.74 -0.58
CA LEU A 329 26.18 6.45 -1.78
C LEU A 329 25.72 7.77 -2.42
N VAL A 330 26.03 7.94 -3.69
CA VAL A 330 25.71 9.12 -4.49
C VAL A 330 24.72 8.72 -5.57
N ALA A 331 23.69 9.55 -5.77
CA ALA A 331 22.74 9.44 -6.87
C ALA A 331 22.79 10.71 -7.74
N VAL A 332 22.96 10.54 -9.05
CA VAL A 332 23.09 11.63 -10.04
C VAL A 332 22.06 11.47 -11.15
N ASP A 333 21.27 12.49 -11.43
CA ASP A 333 20.38 12.56 -12.58
C ASP A 333 21.21 12.81 -13.85
N LEU A 334 21.29 11.80 -14.71
CA LEU A 334 22.08 11.80 -15.94
C LEU A 334 21.53 12.75 -16.99
N ALA A 335 20.21 12.94 -17.07
CA ALA A 335 19.60 13.84 -18.04
C ALA A 335 19.93 15.30 -17.69
N VAL A 336 19.81 15.66 -16.41
CA VAL A 336 20.19 16.99 -15.91
C VAL A 336 21.71 17.19 -16.03
N ALA A 337 22.50 16.19 -15.65
CA ALA A 337 23.96 16.26 -15.74
C ALA A 337 24.45 16.45 -17.18
N LEU A 338 23.89 15.72 -18.15
CA LEU A 338 24.21 15.88 -19.56
C LEU A 338 23.79 17.26 -20.09
N ALA A 339 22.57 17.72 -19.77
CA ALA A 339 22.07 19.03 -20.18
C ALA A 339 22.96 20.17 -19.66
N ASN A 340 23.47 20.06 -18.42
CA ASN A 340 24.40 21.04 -17.85
C ASN A 340 25.72 21.16 -18.60
N VAL A 341 26.17 20.11 -19.29
CA VAL A 341 27.41 20.12 -20.08
C VAL A 341 27.15 20.52 -21.53
N GLN A 342 25.98 20.19 -22.07
CA GLN A 342 25.57 20.56 -23.44
C GLN A 342 25.03 21.99 -23.56
N GLY A 343 24.54 22.58 -22.47
CA GLY A 343 24.02 23.93 -22.45
C GLY A 343 25.12 24.98 -22.57
N ASP A 344 25.31 25.51 -23.77
CA ASP A 344 26.11 26.70 -24.04
C ASP A 344 25.43 27.94 -23.43
N GLN A 345 25.99 28.42 -22.31
CA GLN A 345 25.93 29.79 -21.82
C GLN A 345 24.57 30.35 -21.30
N ALA A 346 24.69 31.24 -20.30
CA ALA A 346 23.67 32.08 -19.64
C ALA A 346 22.65 31.45 -18.66
N GLY A 347 22.35 30.15 -18.70
CA GLY A 347 21.45 29.50 -17.72
C GLY A 347 22.14 29.08 -16.42
N ALA A 348 21.53 29.31 -15.25
CA ALA A 348 22.04 28.80 -13.98
C ALA A 348 22.12 27.27 -13.99
N ARG A 349 23.33 26.70 -13.79
CA ARG A 349 23.56 25.25 -13.70
C ARG A 349 22.66 24.65 -12.62
N ARG A 350 21.87 23.64 -12.99
CA ARG A 350 21.03 22.91 -12.03
C ARG A 350 21.87 21.88 -11.29
N ASP A 351 21.64 21.67 -10.00
CA ASP A 351 22.29 20.56 -9.30
C ASP A 351 21.77 19.23 -9.86
N SER A 352 22.67 18.44 -10.44
CA SER A 352 22.35 17.09 -10.94
C SER A 352 22.44 16.02 -9.84
N THR A 353 22.89 16.37 -8.64
CA THR A 353 22.95 15.46 -7.49
C THR A 353 21.55 15.27 -6.91
N VAL A 354 21.01 14.06 -6.97
CA VAL A 354 19.72 13.72 -6.37
C VAL A 354 19.85 13.56 -4.85
N PHE A 355 20.85 12.80 -4.41
CA PHE A 355 21.22 12.72 -2.99
C PHE A 355 22.66 12.22 -2.77
N ARG A 356 23.15 12.44 -1.55
CA ARG A 356 24.37 11.84 -0.99
C ARG A 356 24.06 11.31 0.40
N VAL A 357 24.31 10.03 0.63
CA VAL A 357 23.96 9.36 1.88
C VAL A 357 25.16 8.56 2.39
N PRO A 358 25.73 8.90 3.56
CA PRO A 358 26.70 8.04 4.22
C PRO A 358 26.08 6.67 4.52
N LEU A 359 26.73 5.60 4.11
CA LEU A 359 26.25 4.25 4.37
C LEU A 359 26.57 3.84 5.81
N ALA A 360 25.57 3.27 6.49
CA ALA A 360 25.76 2.68 7.81
C ALA A 360 26.53 1.36 7.67
N GLY A 361 27.84 1.43 7.82
CA GLY A 361 28.75 0.30 7.65
C GLY A 361 30.12 0.76 7.15
N ARG A 362 31.14 -0.07 7.38
CA ARG A 362 32.49 0.17 6.85
C ARG A 362 32.76 -0.74 5.67
N GLY A 363 33.58 -0.27 4.75
CA GLY A 363 34.05 -1.06 3.63
C GLY A 363 33.70 -0.44 2.28
N LEU A 364 34.70 -0.41 1.41
CA LEU A 364 34.60 0.08 0.04
C LEU A 364 33.44 -0.60 -0.71
N LEU A 365 32.62 0.20 -1.39
CA LEU A 365 31.54 -0.31 -2.23
C LEU A 365 32.12 -0.91 -3.51
N ASN A 366 31.87 -2.20 -3.74
CA ASN A 366 32.29 -2.89 -4.96
C ASN A 366 31.26 -2.74 -6.08
N GLN A 367 29.98 -2.91 -5.75
CA GLN A 367 28.90 -2.94 -6.73
C GLN A 367 27.59 -2.43 -6.13
N VAL A 368 26.82 -1.71 -6.95
CA VAL A 368 25.40 -1.46 -6.74
C VAL A 368 24.66 -2.34 -7.74
N VAL A 369 23.65 -3.06 -7.27
CA VAL A 369 22.84 -3.96 -8.10
C VAL A 369 21.41 -3.46 -8.12
N ALA A 370 20.87 -3.19 -9.31
CA ALA A 370 19.55 -2.60 -9.48
C ALA A 370 18.39 -3.46 -8.91
N PRO A 371 17.25 -2.84 -8.55
CA PRO A 371 16.15 -3.47 -7.83
C PRO A 371 15.54 -4.67 -8.56
N ASN A 372 15.44 -4.60 -9.88
CA ASN A 372 14.88 -5.65 -10.72
C ASN A 372 15.63 -6.99 -10.60
N TYR A 373 16.91 -6.98 -10.23
CA TYR A 373 17.70 -8.19 -9.96
C TYR A 373 17.32 -8.79 -8.61
N VAL A 374 17.24 -7.93 -7.59
CA VAL A 374 16.91 -8.30 -6.22
C VAL A 374 15.49 -8.87 -6.14
N CYS A 375 14.53 -8.22 -6.81
CA CYS A 375 13.11 -8.59 -6.79
C CYS A 375 12.83 -9.92 -7.50
N ALA A 376 13.48 -10.18 -8.64
CA ALA A 376 13.28 -11.42 -9.40
C ALA A 376 13.87 -12.64 -8.69
N ALA A 377 14.99 -12.46 -8.00
CA ALA A 377 15.73 -13.49 -7.30
C ALA A 377 15.15 -13.80 -5.90
N LEU A 378 14.83 -12.77 -5.11
CA LEU A 378 14.31 -12.96 -3.75
C LEU A 378 12.79 -13.20 -3.70
N GLY A 379 12.09 -13.08 -4.83
CA GLY A 379 10.62 -13.04 -4.91
C GLY A 379 9.94 -14.25 -5.56
N ARG A 380 10.57 -15.43 -5.68
CA ARG A 380 9.93 -16.63 -6.24
C ARG A 380 9.96 -17.83 -5.29
N SER A 381 8.82 -18.10 -4.67
CA SER A 381 8.48 -19.44 -4.17
C SER A 381 7.44 -20.08 -5.11
N ARG A 382 7.88 -21.12 -5.84
CA ARG A 382 7.14 -22.11 -6.66
C ARG A 382 6.40 -21.66 -7.95
N PRO A 383 6.27 -22.57 -8.93
CA PRO A 383 5.76 -22.27 -10.27
C PRO A 383 4.23 -22.15 -10.28
N ALA A 384 3.73 -21.25 -11.12
CA ALA A 384 2.30 -21.10 -11.36
C ALA A 384 1.70 -22.39 -11.95
N PRO A 385 0.53 -22.86 -11.48
CA PRO A 385 -0.20 -23.92 -12.17
C PRO A 385 -0.69 -23.41 -13.54
N ALA A 386 -0.82 -24.35 -14.48
CA ALA A 386 -1.11 -24.11 -15.89
C ALA A 386 -2.31 -23.16 -16.10
N ALA A 387 -2.16 -22.28 -17.09
CA ALA A 387 -3.07 -21.18 -17.40
C ALA A 387 -4.51 -21.66 -17.65
N ALA A 388 -5.45 -21.15 -16.85
CA ALA A 388 -6.85 -21.05 -17.23
C ALA A 388 -7.08 -19.72 -17.99
N ASP A 389 -7.96 -19.78 -18.99
CA ASP A 389 -8.12 -18.87 -20.12
C ASP A 389 -7.95 -17.36 -19.87
N THR A 390 -7.16 -16.76 -20.75
CA THR A 390 -6.94 -15.31 -20.86
C THR A 390 -8.23 -14.57 -21.23
N LEU A 391 -8.90 -14.00 -20.22
CA LEU A 391 -9.79 -12.85 -20.41
C LEU A 391 -9.01 -11.71 -21.10
N ALA A 392 -9.51 -11.28 -22.26
CA ALA A 392 -8.92 -10.28 -23.13
C ALA A 392 -8.37 -9.06 -22.35
N LYS A 393 -7.06 -8.82 -22.51
CA LYS A 393 -6.31 -7.71 -21.90
C LYS A 393 -6.93 -6.36 -22.30
N LYS A 394 -7.72 -5.76 -21.41
CA LYS A 394 -8.14 -4.35 -21.54
C LYS A 394 -6.90 -3.46 -21.35
N ARG A 395 -6.48 -2.77 -22.40
CA ARG A 395 -5.44 -1.74 -22.35
C ARG A 395 -5.90 -0.62 -21.39
N LEU A 396 -5.13 -0.36 -20.34
CA LEU A 396 -5.28 0.84 -19.52
C LEU A 396 -4.98 2.06 -20.39
N ALA A 397 -5.84 3.08 -20.33
CA ALA A 397 -5.59 4.34 -21.02
C ALA A 397 -4.46 5.10 -20.31
N SER A 398 -3.53 5.70 -21.06
CA SER A 398 -2.50 6.56 -20.45
C SER A 398 -3.13 7.82 -19.85
N PRO A 399 -2.53 8.42 -18.80
CA PRO A 399 -2.97 9.71 -18.26
C PRO A 399 -3.11 10.79 -19.33
N GLU A 400 -2.22 10.83 -20.34
CA GLU A 400 -2.36 11.78 -21.45
C GLU A 400 -3.59 11.51 -22.31
N THR A 401 -3.99 10.24 -22.48
CA THR A 401 -5.22 9.88 -23.19
C THR A 401 -6.44 10.36 -22.42
N PHE A 402 -6.44 10.24 -21.09
CA PHE A 402 -7.52 10.74 -20.24
C PHE A 402 -7.62 12.28 -20.27
N VAL A 403 -6.48 12.97 -20.17
CA VAL A 403 -6.42 14.45 -20.29
C VAL A 403 -6.88 14.90 -21.67
N ARG A 404 -6.42 14.27 -22.75
CA ARG A 404 -6.80 14.61 -24.13
C ARG A 404 -8.30 14.45 -24.38
N VAL A 405 -8.90 13.45 -23.74
CA VAL A 405 -10.36 13.24 -23.76
C VAL A 405 -11.04 14.38 -22.99
N LEU A 406 -10.59 14.72 -21.77
CA LEU A 406 -11.16 15.81 -20.95
C LEU A 406 -11.07 17.19 -21.60
N THR A 407 -10.06 17.43 -22.45
CA THR A 407 -9.90 18.70 -23.18
C THR A 407 -10.70 18.77 -24.50
N SER A 408 -11.38 17.69 -24.90
CA SER A 408 -12.19 17.67 -26.13
C SER A 408 -13.64 18.02 -25.81
N ASN A 409 -14.15 19.10 -26.39
CA ASN A 409 -15.54 19.52 -26.26
C ASN A 409 -16.54 18.48 -26.80
N ASP A 410 -16.08 17.56 -27.67
CA ASP A 410 -16.91 16.49 -28.25
C ASP A 410 -17.00 15.25 -27.34
N ALA A 411 -16.22 15.20 -26.25
CA ALA A 411 -16.14 14.04 -25.37
C ALA A 411 -17.16 14.08 -24.22
N TYR A 412 -17.71 15.25 -23.90
CA TYR A 412 -18.61 15.45 -22.75
C TYR A 412 -19.72 16.45 -23.02
N SER A 413 -20.94 16.18 -22.55
CA SER A 413 -22.12 17.05 -22.74
C SER A 413 -22.33 18.02 -21.60
N ALA A 414 -21.96 17.60 -20.39
CA ALA A 414 -22.23 18.35 -19.18
C ALA A 414 -21.25 17.98 -18.07
N ILE A 415 -20.95 18.95 -17.21
CA ILE A 415 -20.40 18.69 -15.88
C ILE A 415 -21.59 18.39 -14.97
N LEU A 416 -21.84 17.11 -14.70
CA LEU A 416 -22.99 16.67 -13.91
C LEU A 416 -22.89 17.04 -12.43
N ALA A 417 -21.67 17.17 -11.93
CA ALA A 417 -21.41 17.71 -10.60
C ALA A 417 -19.94 18.11 -10.49
N TYR A 418 -19.71 19.29 -9.94
CA TYR A 418 -18.45 19.67 -9.35
C TYR A 418 -18.70 19.78 -7.85
N SER A 419 -18.17 18.86 -7.04
CA SER A 419 -18.48 18.87 -5.60
C SER A 419 -17.78 20.01 -4.86
N GLY A 420 -16.92 20.79 -5.52
CA GLY A 420 -16.07 21.84 -4.91
C GLY A 420 -14.99 21.29 -3.98
N PHE A 421 -15.11 20.02 -3.57
CA PHE A 421 -14.17 19.32 -2.72
C PHE A 421 -13.01 18.79 -3.55
N GLU A 422 -11.82 19.35 -3.35
CA GLU A 422 -10.55 18.93 -3.98
C GLU A 422 -10.60 18.74 -5.51
N ARG A 423 -11.49 19.50 -6.19
CA ARG A 423 -11.66 19.48 -7.65
C ARG A 423 -12.23 18.18 -8.23
N VAL A 424 -13.03 17.41 -7.48
CA VAL A 424 -13.72 16.24 -8.04
C VAL A 424 -14.73 16.67 -9.12
N LEU A 425 -14.41 16.35 -10.36
CA LEU A 425 -15.18 16.68 -11.56
C LEU A 425 -15.96 15.46 -12.05
N THR A 426 -17.29 15.56 -12.08
CA THR A 426 -18.16 14.55 -12.69
C THR A 426 -18.63 15.05 -14.03
N VAL A 427 -18.35 14.28 -15.07
CA VAL A 427 -18.65 14.64 -16.45
C VAL A 427 -19.53 13.59 -17.11
N GLU A 428 -20.52 14.04 -17.86
CA GLU A 428 -21.34 13.20 -18.72
C GLU A 428 -20.59 12.92 -20.02
N THR A 429 -20.09 11.69 -20.20
CA THR A 429 -19.34 11.32 -21.41
C THR A 429 -20.30 11.16 -22.60
N LEU A 430 -20.10 11.92 -23.68
CA LEU A 430 -20.84 11.81 -24.94
C LEU A 430 -20.32 10.69 -25.84
N SER A 431 -19.05 10.28 -25.68
CA SER A 431 -18.45 9.27 -26.55
C SER A 431 -18.04 8.00 -25.79
N HIS A 432 -18.12 6.85 -26.49
CA HIS A 432 -17.65 5.57 -25.96
C HIS A 432 -16.14 5.56 -25.69
N ALA A 433 -15.36 6.35 -26.45
CA ALA A 433 -13.93 6.55 -26.20
C ALA A 433 -13.70 7.28 -24.87
N ALA A 434 -14.45 8.35 -24.60
CA ALA A 434 -14.36 9.08 -23.34
C ALA A 434 -14.75 8.22 -22.14
N ARG A 435 -15.85 7.46 -22.28
CA ARG A 435 -16.28 6.51 -21.26
C ARG A 435 -15.24 5.42 -20.98
N ARG A 436 -14.55 4.92 -22.02
CA ARG A 436 -13.46 3.95 -21.85
C ARG A 436 -12.24 4.58 -21.19
N ALA A 437 -11.84 5.78 -21.58
CA ALA A 437 -10.72 6.50 -20.98
C ALA A 437 -10.99 6.82 -19.50
N SER A 438 -12.17 7.35 -19.16
CA SER A 438 -12.56 7.66 -17.78
C SER A 438 -12.70 6.41 -16.90
N ARG A 439 -13.13 5.26 -17.46
CA ARG A 439 -13.16 3.98 -16.72
C ARG A 439 -11.79 3.34 -16.56
N ALA A 440 -10.83 3.68 -17.40
CA ALA A 440 -9.47 3.15 -17.37
C ALA A 440 -8.52 4.04 -16.56
N ALA A 441 -8.89 5.30 -16.32
CA ALA A 441 -8.20 6.18 -15.40
C ALA A 441 -8.52 5.74 -13.97
N GLU A 442 -7.56 5.08 -13.33
CA GLU A 442 -7.59 4.82 -11.90
C GLU A 442 -7.45 6.17 -11.18
N LEU A 443 -8.57 6.75 -10.76
CA LEU A 443 -8.59 8.00 -10.01
C LEU A 443 -8.35 7.66 -8.54
N LEU A 444 -7.11 7.86 -8.10
CA LEU A 444 -6.75 7.85 -6.69
C LEU A 444 -7.01 9.26 -6.14
N LEU A 445 -8.04 9.38 -5.30
CA LEU A 445 -8.19 10.59 -4.48
C LEU A 445 -7.27 10.43 -3.28
N ASP A 446 -6.21 11.23 -3.23
CA ASP A 446 -5.35 11.32 -2.05
C ASP A 446 -6.12 12.10 -0.98
N THR A 447 -6.47 11.44 0.12
CA THR A 447 -7.19 12.08 1.21
C THR A 447 -6.29 12.33 2.42
N THR A 448 -4.96 12.23 2.26
CA THR A 448 -3.98 12.41 3.35
C THR A 448 -4.24 13.67 4.15
N GLU A 449 -4.43 14.82 3.50
CA GLU A 449 -4.68 16.10 4.17
C GLU A 449 -5.92 16.06 5.07
N ILE A 450 -6.96 15.33 4.67
CA ILE A 450 -8.20 15.19 5.41
C ILE A 450 -8.00 14.29 6.64
N PHE A 451 -7.26 13.20 6.47
CA PHE A 451 -7.00 12.21 7.52
C PHE A 451 -5.91 12.67 8.51
N GLU A 452 -5.03 13.58 8.09
CA GLU A 452 -3.92 14.13 8.89
C GLU A 452 -4.18 15.54 9.44
N ALA A 453 -5.23 16.22 8.99
CA ALA A 453 -5.62 17.55 9.47
C ALA A 453 -5.76 17.61 11.00
N ARG A 454 -5.31 18.74 11.57
CA ARG A 454 -5.58 19.11 12.97
C ARG A 454 -6.32 20.45 12.99
N PRO A 455 -7.55 20.50 13.55
CA PRO A 455 -8.34 19.38 14.06
C PRO A 455 -8.82 18.45 12.92
N PHE A 456 -9.05 17.18 13.28
CA PHE A 456 -9.52 16.17 12.34
C PHE A 456 -10.93 16.53 11.83
N ASP A 457 -11.08 16.71 10.51
CA ASP A 457 -12.31 17.19 9.89
C ASP A 457 -13.21 16.02 9.43
N VAL A 458 -14.09 15.63 10.35
CA VAL A 458 -15.05 14.53 10.19
C VAL A 458 -15.97 14.70 8.98
N GLU A 459 -16.43 15.92 8.75
CA GLU A 459 -17.35 16.25 7.67
C GLU A 459 -16.68 16.03 6.31
N ARG A 460 -15.38 16.35 6.20
CA ARG A 460 -14.60 16.06 4.99
C ARG A 460 -14.47 14.56 4.76
N VAL A 461 -14.13 13.76 5.77
CA VAL A 461 -14.05 12.29 5.63
C VAL A 461 -15.38 11.70 5.18
N ARG A 462 -16.50 12.15 5.78
CA ARG A 462 -17.84 11.69 5.39
C ARG A 462 -18.17 12.03 3.94
N ARG A 463 -17.84 13.24 3.47
CA ARG A 463 -18.10 13.66 2.08
C ARG A 463 -17.28 12.86 1.08
N VAL A 464 -16.00 12.68 1.35
CA VAL A 464 -15.07 11.82 0.59
C VAL A 464 -15.68 10.42 0.44
N MET A 465 -16.11 9.85 1.55
CA MET A 465 -16.76 8.55 1.61
C MET A 465 -18.05 8.47 0.78
N MET A 466 -18.93 9.47 0.86
CA MET A 466 -20.12 9.56 0.01
C MET A 466 -19.77 9.68 -1.48
N VAL A 467 -18.68 10.36 -1.81
CA VAL A 467 -18.18 10.45 -3.19
C VAL A 467 -17.68 9.10 -3.69
N ALA A 468 -16.99 8.31 -2.85
CA ALA A 468 -16.51 6.97 -3.18
C ALA A 468 -17.65 6.01 -3.56
N ASP A 469 -18.73 6.02 -2.79
CA ASP A 469 -19.91 5.17 -2.99
C ASP A 469 -20.98 5.78 -3.89
N ARG A 470 -20.68 6.91 -4.56
CA ARG A 470 -21.66 7.69 -5.33
C ARG A 470 -22.37 6.88 -6.40
N ASP A 471 -21.70 5.95 -7.08
CA ASP A 471 -22.34 5.09 -8.09
C ASP A 471 -23.41 4.17 -7.48
N ARG A 472 -23.16 3.63 -6.27
CA ARG A 472 -24.16 2.86 -5.52
C ARG A 472 -25.32 3.74 -5.07
N LEU A 473 -25.02 4.94 -4.55
CA LEU A 473 -26.05 5.92 -4.15
C LEU A 473 -26.92 6.37 -5.32
N CYS A 474 -26.31 6.69 -6.48
CA CYS A 474 -27.03 7.08 -7.67
C CYS A 474 -27.88 5.93 -8.22
N ARG A 475 -27.37 4.69 -8.23
CA ARG A 475 -28.16 3.51 -8.63
C ARG A 475 -29.34 3.27 -7.69
N ALA A 476 -29.11 3.31 -6.38
CA ALA A 476 -30.17 3.15 -5.38
C ALA A 476 -31.23 4.25 -5.50
N ARG A 477 -30.83 5.49 -5.77
CA ARG A 477 -31.78 6.58 -6.04
C ARG A 477 -32.56 6.38 -7.35
N ARG A 478 -31.90 5.97 -8.43
CA ARG A 478 -32.54 5.71 -9.73
C ARG A 478 -33.51 4.53 -9.67
N SER A 479 -33.21 3.51 -8.87
CA SER A 479 -34.09 2.36 -8.66
C SER A 479 -35.20 2.63 -7.64
N GLY A 480 -35.31 3.85 -7.12
CA GLY A 480 -36.29 4.21 -6.08
C GLY A 480 -36.02 3.58 -4.70
N LEU A 481 -34.89 2.89 -4.52
CA LEU A 481 -34.49 2.32 -3.24
C LEU A 481 -34.18 3.42 -2.21
N LEU A 482 -33.63 4.54 -2.66
CA LEU A 482 -33.49 5.75 -1.84
C LEU A 482 -34.68 6.67 -2.07
N GLY A 483 -35.43 6.97 -1.01
CA GLY A 483 -36.52 7.94 -1.05
C GLY A 483 -36.07 9.37 -1.45
N PRO A 484 -36.98 10.34 -1.57
CA PRO A 484 -36.67 11.68 -2.07
C PRO A 484 -35.74 12.51 -1.15
N ARG A 485 -35.70 12.20 0.16
CA ARG A 485 -34.82 12.85 1.16
C ARG A 485 -34.24 11.82 2.14
N PRO A 486 -33.40 10.87 1.70
CA PRO A 486 -32.83 9.90 2.61
C PRO A 486 -31.74 10.59 3.41
N LEU A 487 -31.86 10.54 4.74
CA LEU A 487 -30.67 10.73 5.55
C LEU A 487 -29.78 9.51 5.34
N VAL A 488 -28.56 9.74 4.85
CA VAL A 488 -27.58 8.67 4.66
C VAL A 488 -26.70 8.58 5.90
N VAL A 489 -26.92 7.56 6.72
CA VAL A 489 -26.08 7.19 7.86
C VAL A 489 -24.89 6.40 7.33
N THR A 490 -23.68 6.83 7.65
CA THR A 490 -22.44 6.21 7.16
C THR A 490 -21.76 5.44 8.29
N LYS A 491 -21.58 4.12 8.15
CA LYS A 491 -20.80 3.28 9.08
C LYS A 491 -19.47 2.92 8.42
N THR A 492 -18.37 3.24 9.08
CA THR A 492 -17.02 2.96 8.57
C THR A 492 -16.38 1.84 9.38
N PHE A 493 -15.97 0.78 8.71
CA PHE A 493 -15.24 -0.34 9.30
C PHE A 493 -13.78 -0.32 8.87
N PHE A 494 -12.86 -0.31 9.83
CA PHE A 494 -11.43 -0.49 9.58
C PHE A 494 -11.06 -1.96 9.71
N ARG A 495 -11.04 -2.70 8.59
CA ARG A 495 -10.69 -4.14 8.63
C ARG A 495 -9.19 -4.26 8.89
N GLY A 496 -8.73 -5.26 9.65
CA GLY A 496 -7.32 -5.34 10.11
C GLY A 496 -7.05 -4.77 11.50
N TYR A 497 -8.04 -4.10 12.12
CA TYR A 497 -8.01 -3.75 13.54
C TYR A 497 -8.88 -4.68 14.39
N TYR A 498 -10.11 -4.95 13.95
CA TYR A 498 -11.04 -5.87 14.64
C TYR A 498 -10.86 -7.33 14.24
N TRP A 499 -10.26 -7.55 13.07
CA TRP A 499 -10.15 -8.84 12.44
C TRP A 499 -8.69 -9.05 12.07
N GLU A 500 -8.10 -10.16 12.51
CA GLU A 500 -6.81 -10.59 11.97
C GLU A 500 -7.02 -10.94 10.50
N LEU A 501 -6.65 -10.01 9.61
CA LEU A 501 -6.68 -10.24 8.17
C LEU A 501 -5.61 -11.28 7.84
N HIS A 502 -6.03 -12.50 7.52
CA HIS A 502 -5.12 -13.50 7.02
C HIS A 502 -4.77 -13.19 5.55
N PRO A 503 -3.48 -13.25 5.16
CA PRO A 503 -3.04 -12.91 3.81
C PRO A 503 -3.79 -13.67 2.70
N SER A 504 -4.23 -14.90 2.99
CA SER A 504 -4.88 -15.79 2.01
C SER A 504 -6.30 -15.42 1.60
N VAL A 505 -6.98 -14.53 2.34
CA VAL A 505 -8.41 -14.25 2.15
C VAL A 505 -8.64 -13.44 0.87
N PRO A 506 -9.58 -13.89 0.00
CA PRO A 506 -10.04 -13.09 -1.11
C PRO A 506 -10.56 -11.73 -0.62
N TRP A 507 -9.79 -10.67 -0.87
CA TRP A 507 -10.14 -9.29 -0.51
C TRP A 507 -11.56 -8.96 -0.95
N THR A 508 -12.46 -8.69 -0.01
CA THR A 508 -13.64 -7.89 -0.34
C THR A 508 -13.10 -6.54 -0.77
N PRO A 509 -13.48 -5.99 -1.94
CA PRO A 509 -12.98 -4.70 -2.37
C PRO A 509 -13.19 -3.69 -1.25
N SER A 510 -12.09 -3.16 -0.73
CA SER A 510 -12.11 -2.05 0.20
C SER A 510 -12.70 -0.86 -0.55
N ASP A 511 -13.56 -0.10 0.11
CA ASP A 511 -14.08 1.13 -0.47
C ASP A 511 -12.97 2.23 -0.39
N ALA A 512 -11.99 2.08 0.52
CA ALA A 512 -10.75 2.86 0.59
C ALA A 512 -9.56 2.03 1.12
N VAL A 513 -8.33 2.42 0.78
CA VAL A 513 -7.07 1.77 1.22
C VAL A 513 -6.12 2.76 1.86
N TYR A 514 -5.41 2.39 2.93
CA TYR A 514 -4.27 3.17 3.45
C TYR A 514 -2.95 2.72 2.83
N PRO A 515 -2.37 3.45 1.88
CA PRO A 515 -1.04 3.14 1.38
C PRO A 515 0.09 3.35 2.41
N PRO A 516 1.27 2.73 2.16
CA PRO A 516 2.51 2.87 2.95
C PRO A 516 2.94 4.31 3.27
N GLU A 517 2.79 5.18 2.27
CA GLU A 517 3.23 6.57 2.28
C GLU A 517 2.41 7.48 3.22
N GLY A 518 1.27 6.99 3.73
CA GLY A 518 0.34 7.79 4.55
C GLY A 518 -0.93 8.18 3.79
N GLY A 519 -1.94 8.60 4.56
CA GLY A 519 -3.28 8.95 4.07
C GLY A 519 -4.16 7.78 3.65
N ALA A 520 -5.48 8.02 3.55
CA ALA A 520 -6.38 7.08 2.89
C ALA A 520 -6.49 7.43 1.40
N ARG A 521 -6.63 6.42 0.54
CA ARG A 521 -6.92 6.59 -0.88
C ARG A 521 -8.28 5.99 -1.18
N LEU A 522 -9.16 6.78 -1.80
CA LEU A 522 -10.40 6.25 -2.34
C LEU A 522 -10.13 5.51 -3.65
N LEU A 523 -10.76 4.35 -3.81
CA LEU A 523 -10.71 3.59 -5.05
C LEU A 523 -11.95 3.92 -5.90
N SER A 524 -11.77 4.74 -6.95
CA SER A 524 -12.85 5.10 -7.88
C SER A 524 -12.85 4.24 -9.15
N PRO A 525 -14.01 3.71 -9.59
CA PRO A 525 -14.89 2.80 -8.85
C PRO A 525 -14.14 1.49 -8.54
N CYS A 526 -14.66 0.66 -7.64
CA CYS A 526 -14.15 -0.68 -7.31
C CYS A 526 -14.04 -1.58 -8.57
N GLY A 527 -13.02 -1.36 -9.41
CA GLY A 527 -12.72 -2.17 -10.56
C GLY A 527 -12.30 -3.50 -9.99
N ARG A 528 -13.23 -4.48 -10.01
CA ARG A 528 -13.08 -5.90 -9.62
C ARG A 528 -11.60 -6.23 -9.37
N GLN A 529 -11.07 -5.91 -8.19
CA GLN A 529 -9.78 -6.42 -7.82
C GLN A 529 -10.06 -7.90 -7.63
N SER A 530 -9.61 -8.69 -8.60
CA SER A 530 -9.59 -10.13 -8.51
C SER A 530 -8.83 -10.42 -7.24
N ALA A 531 -9.56 -11.01 -6.31
CA ALA A 531 -9.10 -11.23 -4.97
C ALA A 531 -7.74 -11.93 -5.01
N ALA A 532 -6.70 -11.24 -4.53
CA ALA A 532 -5.39 -11.84 -4.46
C ALA A 532 -5.46 -12.94 -3.39
N LEU A 533 -5.46 -14.19 -3.83
CA LEU A 533 -5.28 -15.34 -2.95
C LEU A 533 -3.86 -15.26 -2.40
N GLY A 534 -3.73 -14.88 -1.12
CA GLY A 534 -2.45 -15.01 -0.45
C GLY A 534 -2.03 -16.47 -0.29
N ASP A 535 -0.72 -16.61 -0.27
CA ASP A 535 0.19 -17.60 0.27
C ASP A 535 -0.34 -18.53 1.40
N GLY A 536 -1.35 -19.34 1.08
CA GLY A 536 -1.28 -20.80 1.16
C GLY A 536 -1.24 -21.52 2.52
N THR A 537 -1.21 -20.87 3.68
CA THR A 537 -1.13 -21.60 4.97
C THR A 537 -2.47 -21.90 5.65
N ALA A 538 -3.53 -21.17 5.32
CA ALA A 538 -4.89 -21.48 5.79
C ALA A 538 -5.76 -21.96 4.62
N VAL A 539 -6.24 -23.20 4.72
CA VAL A 539 -7.24 -23.74 3.79
C VAL A 539 -8.51 -22.90 3.96
N LEU A 540 -8.86 -22.10 2.96
CA LEU A 540 -10.15 -21.43 2.91
C LEU A 540 -11.21 -22.43 2.45
N ASP A 541 -12.39 -22.35 3.05
CA ASP A 541 -13.59 -22.99 2.52
C ASP A 541 -14.13 -22.09 1.41
N ALA A 542 -13.57 -22.24 0.20
CA ALA A 542 -13.85 -21.34 -0.92
C ALA A 542 -15.36 -21.21 -1.26
N PRO A 543 -16.16 -22.30 -1.25
CA PRO A 543 -17.61 -22.20 -1.44
C PRO A 543 -18.29 -21.33 -0.36
N ARG A 544 -18.04 -21.59 0.93
CA ARG A 544 -18.66 -20.82 2.01
C ARG A 544 -18.15 -19.38 2.06
N ALA A 545 -16.88 -19.15 1.72
CA ALA A 545 -16.30 -17.82 1.58
C ALA A 545 -16.99 -17.01 0.46
N ALA A 546 -17.21 -17.61 -0.70
CA ALA A 546 -17.92 -16.98 -1.80
C ALA A 546 -19.39 -16.67 -1.45
N ALA A 547 -20.07 -17.61 -0.79
CA ALA A 547 -21.44 -17.43 -0.31
C ALA A 547 -21.54 -16.29 0.71
N SER A 548 -20.66 -16.27 1.72
CA SER A 548 -20.54 -15.19 2.71
C SER A 548 -20.36 -13.82 2.06
N LEU A 549 -19.46 -13.71 1.08
CA LEU A 549 -19.22 -12.46 0.34
C LEU A 549 -20.43 -12.01 -0.46
N ALA A 550 -21.17 -12.93 -1.07
CA ALA A 550 -22.39 -12.62 -1.79
C ALA A 550 -23.49 -12.14 -0.83
N ALA A 551 -23.63 -12.81 0.31
CA ALA A 551 -24.61 -12.49 1.34
C ALA A 551 -24.38 -11.11 1.95
N ILE A 552 -23.15 -10.77 2.34
CA ILE A 552 -22.79 -9.45 2.86
C ILE A 552 -23.05 -8.35 1.83
N LYS A 553 -22.81 -8.61 0.53
CA LYS A 553 -23.15 -7.65 -0.54
C LYS A 553 -24.66 -7.42 -0.64
N ARG A 554 -25.48 -8.47 -0.52
CA ARG A 554 -26.95 -8.36 -0.52
C ARG A 554 -27.44 -7.57 0.69
N ALA A 555 -26.98 -7.92 1.90
CA ALA A 555 -27.31 -7.20 3.12
C ALA A 555 -26.95 -5.70 3.04
N ARG A 556 -25.76 -5.36 2.53
CA ARG A 556 -25.36 -3.95 2.31
C ARG A 556 -26.28 -3.20 1.35
N LEU A 557 -26.70 -3.83 0.25
CA LEU A 557 -27.63 -3.22 -0.70
C LEU A 557 -29.01 -3.01 -0.08
N GLY A 558 -29.48 -3.97 0.72
CA GLY A 558 -30.70 -3.84 1.51
C GLY A 558 -30.64 -2.65 2.47
N LEU A 559 -29.60 -2.60 3.31
CA LEU A 559 -29.38 -1.50 4.26
C LEU A 559 -29.27 -0.13 3.57
N LEU A 560 -28.67 -0.08 2.37
CA LEU A 560 -28.60 1.16 1.59
C LEU A 560 -29.98 1.69 1.20
N GLY A 561 -30.95 0.81 0.91
CA GLY A 561 -32.36 1.18 0.71
C GLY A 561 -33.03 1.77 1.96
N HIS A 562 -32.42 1.63 3.13
CA HIS A 562 -32.86 2.25 4.39
C HIS A 562 -32.02 3.46 4.78
N GLY A 563 -31.20 3.97 3.87
CA GLY A 563 -30.32 5.10 4.12
C GLY A 563 -29.07 4.73 4.92
N LYS A 564 -28.73 3.45 5.08
CA LYS A 564 -27.46 3.05 5.71
C LYS A 564 -26.42 2.68 4.68
N MET A 565 -25.32 3.43 4.68
CA MET A 565 -24.14 3.16 3.86
C MET A 565 -23.03 2.59 4.74
N THR A 566 -22.65 1.35 4.49
CA THR A 566 -21.49 0.71 5.13
C THR A 566 -20.28 0.86 4.23
N ILE A 567 -19.15 1.28 4.79
CA ILE A 567 -17.89 1.52 4.07
C ILE A 567 -16.79 0.75 4.76
N PHE A 568 -16.00 0.01 3.98
CA PHE A 568 -14.84 -0.71 4.48
C PHE A 568 -13.56 -0.02 4.07
N VAL A 569 -12.72 0.25 5.05
CA VAL A 569 -11.42 0.86 4.88
C VAL A 569 -10.38 -0.15 5.34
N ASP A 570 -9.54 -0.59 4.43
CA ASP A 570 -8.55 -1.62 4.74
C ASP A 570 -7.15 -0.98 4.75
N PRO A 571 -6.27 -1.32 5.70
CA PRO A 571 -4.86 -1.01 5.58
C PRO A 571 -4.31 -1.81 4.40
N ASP A 572 -3.32 -1.26 3.69
CA ASP A 572 -2.59 -2.05 2.70
C ASP A 572 -2.04 -3.33 3.39
N PRO A 573 -2.49 -4.52 2.98
CA PRO A 573 -2.07 -5.77 3.61
C PRO A 573 -0.60 -6.09 3.45
N THR A 574 0.01 -5.54 2.41
CA THR A 574 1.43 -5.79 2.13
C THR A 574 2.33 -4.97 3.05
N ASP A 575 1.77 -4.04 3.82
CA ASP A 575 2.53 -3.05 4.56
C ASP A 575 2.20 -3.00 6.06
N ALA A 576 3.21 -3.35 6.88
CA ALA A 576 3.11 -3.31 8.34
C ALA A 576 2.97 -1.90 8.92
N ARG A 577 3.52 -0.87 8.27
CA ARG A 577 3.37 0.55 8.62
C ARG A 577 1.95 1.03 8.30
N ALA A 578 1.36 0.65 7.16
CA ALA A 578 -0.04 0.94 6.84
C ALA A 578 -0.98 0.34 7.91
N ARG A 579 -0.73 -0.91 8.34
CA ARG A 579 -1.45 -1.51 9.49
C ARG A 579 -1.28 -0.71 10.78
N LYS A 580 -0.05 -0.27 11.10
CA LYS A 580 0.23 0.54 12.30
C LYS A 580 -0.38 1.94 12.25
N LEU A 581 -0.41 2.57 11.08
CA LEU A 581 -1.04 3.87 10.84
C LEU A 581 -2.56 3.75 10.91
N GLY A 582 -3.15 2.76 10.25
CA GLY A 582 -4.56 2.41 10.37
C GLY A 582 -4.95 2.17 11.83
N LYS A 583 -4.11 1.48 12.61
CA LYS A 583 -4.28 1.29 14.06
C LYS A 583 -4.29 2.62 14.83
N ARG A 584 -3.30 3.48 14.62
CA ARG A 584 -3.24 4.80 15.26
C ARG A 584 -4.42 5.69 14.87
N TYR A 585 -4.86 5.60 13.62
CA TYR A 585 -5.98 6.35 13.10
C TYR A 585 -7.31 5.87 13.69
N PHE A 586 -7.54 4.56 13.70
CA PHE A 586 -8.67 3.97 14.41
C PHE A 586 -8.68 4.39 15.89
N GLN A 587 -7.52 4.35 16.56
CA GLN A 587 -7.40 4.83 17.94
C GLN A 587 -7.75 6.32 18.05
N ARG A 588 -7.37 7.16 17.08
CA ARG A 588 -7.78 8.58 17.04
C ARG A 588 -9.27 8.74 16.83
N LEU A 589 -9.91 7.98 15.92
CA LEU A 589 -11.37 7.99 15.73
C LEU A 589 -12.09 7.49 16.99
N SER A 590 -11.60 6.43 17.61
CA SER A 590 -12.16 5.92 18.87
C SER A 590 -12.01 6.95 19.99
N ASN A 591 -10.81 7.52 20.16
CA ASN A 591 -10.50 8.52 21.20
C ASN A 591 -11.18 9.88 20.96
N ALA A 592 -11.41 10.26 19.71
CA ALA A 592 -12.19 11.44 19.36
C ALA A 592 -13.70 11.26 19.63
N GLY A 593 -14.14 10.08 20.10
CA GLY A 593 -15.55 9.77 20.27
C GLY A 593 -16.27 9.81 18.93
N MET A 594 -15.69 9.20 17.91
CA MET A 594 -16.11 9.30 16.51
C MET A 594 -16.66 7.97 15.97
N LEU A 595 -16.43 6.85 16.68
CA LEU A 595 -17.23 5.63 16.51
C LEU A 595 -18.64 5.78 17.12
N ILE A 596 -18.85 6.81 17.94
CA ILE A 596 -20.14 7.19 18.52
C ILE A 596 -20.10 8.71 18.63
N PRO A 597 -20.67 9.45 17.67
CA PRO A 597 -20.39 10.88 17.53
C PRO A 597 -20.85 11.63 18.78
N ARG A 598 -19.92 12.37 19.38
CA ARG A 598 -20.15 13.06 20.65
C ARG A 598 -20.10 14.58 20.60
N ARG A 599 -19.92 15.23 19.44
CA ARG A 599 -19.89 16.70 19.43
C ARG A 599 -20.69 17.35 18.29
N SER A 600 -21.67 18.12 18.76
CA SER A 600 -22.36 19.28 18.17
C SER A 600 -23.08 19.08 16.83
N TRP A 601 -24.27 18.50 16.91
CA TRP A 601 -25.35 18.83 15.98
C TRP A 601 -26.27 19.83 16.70
N ARG A 602 -26.71 20.88 16.00
CA ARG A 602 -27.69 21.82 16.57
C ARG A 602 -28.99 21.07 16.81
N VAL A 603 -29.43 21.10 18.07
CA VAL A 603 -30.77 20.70 18.52
C VAL A 603 -31.80 21.42 17.65
N ASP A 604 -32.76 20.68 17.10
CA ASP A 604 -34.01 21.31 16.68
C ASP A 604 -34.77 21.70 17.94
N GLU A 605 -34.79 22.99 18.25
CA GLU A 605 -35.43 23.54 19.46
C GLU A 605 -36.93 23.24 19.50
N ALA A 606 -37.58 23.05 18.34
CA ALA A 606 -39.00 22.74 18.27
C ALA A 606 -39.32 21.32 18.74
N ASP A 607 -38.50 20.34 18.36
CA ASP A 607 -38.66 18.92 18.73
C ASP A 607 -38.29 18.67 20.20
N ALA A 608 -37.20 19.28 20.67
CA ALA A 608 -36.83 19.24 22.08
C ALA A 608 -37.93 19.84 22.97
N ALA A 609 -38.52 20.95 22.54
CA ALA A 609 -39.64 21.55 23.24
C ALA A 609 -40.90 20.68 23.18
N ALA A 610 -41.14 19.93 22.09
CA ALA A 610 -42.26 19.00 21.96
C ALA A 610 -42.13 17.82 22.93
N LEU A 611 -40.95 17.19 23.01
CA LEU A 611 -40.70 16.10 23.95
C LEU A 611 -40.81 16.56 25.42
N VAL A 612 -40.24 17.72 25.75
CA VAL A 612 -40.35 18.30 27.09
C VAL A 612 -41.82 18.58 27.45
N ARG A 613 -42.65 19.03 26.50
CA ARG A 613 -44.10 19.18 26.72
C ARG A 613 -44.78 17.83 26.96
N SER A 614 -44.50 16.81 26.15
CA SER A 614 -45.07 15.46 26.29
C SER A 614 -44.70 14.77 27.61
N MET A 615 -43.56 15.10 28.21
CA MET A 615 -43.14 14.59 29.53
C MET A 615 -43.78 15.34 30.71
N GLY A 616 -44.78 16.20 30.47
CA GLY A 616 -45.44 17.00 31.50
C GLY A 616 -44.87 18.41 31.66
N GLY A 617 -44.11 18.91 30.68
CA GLY A 617 -43.68 20.31 30.63
C GLY A 617 -42.81 20.74 31.82
N PRO A 618 -43.02 21.94 32.40
CA PRO A 618 -42.24 22.43 33.54
C PRO A 618 -42.29 21.54 34.79
N SER A 619 -43.34 20.73 34.93
CA SER A 619 -43.55 19.79 36.04
C SER A 619 -42.68 18.53 35.93
N ALA A 620 -42.06 18.27 34.78
CA ALA A 620 -41.11 17.16 34.64
C ALA A 620 -39.85 17.43 35.49
N PRO A 621 -39.29 16.41 36.18
CA PRO A 621 -38.04 16.55 36.92
C PRO A 621 -36.95 17.18 36.05
N ARG A 622 -36.24 18.18 36.58
CA ARG A 622 -35.25 18.97 35.81
C ARG A 622 -34.20 18.09 35.14
N ALA A 623 -33.75 17.02 35.80
CA ALA A 623 -32.82 16.04 35.23
C ALA A 623 -33.36 15.33 33.97
N LEU A 624 -34.67 15.06 33.89
CA LEU A 624 -35.33 14.48 32.72
C LEU A 624 -35.48 15.50 31.58
N ARG A 625 -35.77 16.76 31.91
CA ARG A 625 -35.78 17.87 30.94
C ARG A 625 -34.38 18.13 30.37
N ASP A 626 -33.37 18.14 31.22
CA ASP A 626 -31.98 18.32 30.83
C ASP A 626 -31.49 17.12 30.01
N ALA A 627 -31.90 15.89 30.35
CA ALA A 627 -31.64 14.69 29.55
C ALA A 627 -32.31 14.74 28.16
N ALA A 628 -33.55 15.22 28.07
CA ALA A 628 -34.27 15.42 26.80
C ALA A 628 -33.71 16.57 25.93
N ALA A 629 -33.21 17.65 26.55
CA ALA A 629 -32.53 18.73 25.83
C ALA A 629 -31.13 18.29 25.35
N LEU A 630 -30.41 17.53 26.19
CA LEU A 630 -29.16 16.85 25.80
C LEU A 630 -29.40 15.82 24.69
N TRP A 631 -30.57 15.18 24.66
CA TRP A 631 -30.95 14.15 23.70
C TRP A 631 -31.03 14.65 22.25
N HIS A 632 -31.53 15.86 21.99
CA HIS A 632 -31.55 16.40 20.62
C HIS A 632 -30.19 16.94 20.14
N GLY A 633 -29.25 17.20 21.06
CA GLY A 633 -27.84 17.47 20.74
C GLY A 633 -27.01 16.20 20.63
N HIS A 634 -27.52 15.11 21.21
CA HIS A 634 -27.05 13.74 21.12
C HIS A 634 -27.98 12.93 20.22
N ASP A 635 -28.21 13.38 18.98
CA ASP A 635 -28.41 12.44 17.89
C ASP A 635 -27.07 11.70 17.74
N HIS A 636 -26.84 10.72 18.63
CA HIS A 636 -25.80 9.74 18.47
C HIS A 636 -25.99 9.25 17.04
N GLY A 637 -25.09 9.60 16.13
CA GLY A 637 -25.08 9.17 14.73
C GLY A 637 -24.97 7.66 14.51
N GLY A 638 -25.37 6.84 15.49
CA GLY A 638 -26.23 5.70 15.24
C GLY A 638 -27.69 6.13 15.40
N GLN A 639 -28.27 6.76 14.39
CA GLN A 639 -29.70 7.00 14.38
C GLN A 639 -30.42 5.66 14.51
N SER A 640 -31.10 5.45 15.63
CA SER A 640 -32.02 4.33 15.77
C SER A 640 -33.05 4.45 14.65
N LEU A 641 -33.25 3.37 13.90
CA LEU A 641 -34.37 3.29 12.95
C LEU A 641 -35.67 3.55 13.72
N GLY A 642 -36.40 4.60 13.34
CA GLY A 642 -37.75 4.81 13.86
C GLY A 642 -38.64 3.60 13.52
N PRO A 643 -39.67 3.30 14.32
CA PRO A 643 -40.52 2.11 14.14
C PRO A 643 -41.04 1.93 12.71
N GLU A 644 -41.55 2.99 12.09
CA GLU A 644 -42.04 2.95 10.69
C GLU A 644 -40.96 2.54 9.68
N ARG A 645 -39.72 3.05 9.84
CA ARG A 645 -38.61 2.70 8.94
C ARG A 645 -38.10 1.29 9.20
N TYR A 646 -38.17 0.84 10.45
CA TYR A 646 -37.85 -0.52 10.85
C TYR A 646 -38.88 -1.51 10.28
N ASP A 647 -40.17 -1.23 10.36
CA ASP A 647 -41.22 -2.04 9.72
C ASP A 647 -41.10 -2.08 8.22
N ALA A 648 -40.83 -0.93 7.58
CA ALA A 648 -40.54 -0.89 6.14
C ALA A 648 -39.32 -1.74 5.77
N MET A 649 -38.34 -1.91 6.67
CA MET A 649 -37.16 -2.75 6.45
C MET A 649 -37.49 -4.22 6.53
N LEU A 650 -38.26 -4.61 7.53
CA LEU A 650 -38.72 -5.98 7.68
C LEU A 650 -39.62 -6.37 6.50
N ALA A 651 -40.55 -5.50 6.10
CA ALA A 651 -41.44 -5.74 4.97
C ALA A 651 -40.67 -5.92 3.65
N ARG A 652 -39.68 -5.07 3.37
CA ARG A 652 -38.83 -5.22 2.18
C ARG A 652 -37.98 -6.49 2.22
N SER A 653 -37.43 -6.82 3.37
CA SER A 653 -36.61 -8.04 3.54
C SER A 653 -37.47 -9.30 3.36
N ALA A 654 -38.64 -9.35 3.98
CA ALA A 654 -39.60 -10.43 3.81
C ALA A 654 -40.08 -10.56 2.36
N SER A 655 -40.28 -9.46 1.63
CA SER A 655 -40.66 -9.53 0.20
C SER A 655 -39.58 -10.14 -0.71
N SER A 656 -38.32 -10.17 -0.25
CA SER A 656 -37.19 -10.77 -0.96
C SER A 656 -36.96 -12.22 -0.53
N ALA A 657 -37.74 -12.73 0.42
CA ALA A 657 -37.61 -14.03 1.04
C ALA A 657 -38.80 -14.93 0.67
N SER A 658 -38.55 -16.24 0.62
CA SER A 658 -39.58 -17.25 0.32
C SER A 658 -40.10 -17.93 1.59
N SER A 659 -39.37 -17.82 2.70
CA SER A 659 -39.65 -18.54 3.94
C SER A 659 -40.49 -17.78 4.95
N VAL A 660 -40.58 -16.45 4.85
CA VAL A 660 -41.25 -15.57 5.83
C VAL A 660 -42.03 -14.43 5.20
N ASP A 661 -43.13 -14.03 5.83
CA ASP A 661 -43.76 -12.73 5.63
C ASP A 661 -43.23 -11.68 6.62
N ALA A 662 -43.66 -10.43 6.46
CA ALA A 662 -43.18 -9.32 7.29
C ALA A 662 -43.51 -9.50 8.78
N ALA A 663 -44.68 -10.04 9.10
CA ALA A 663 -45.14 -10.21 10.46
C ALA A 663 -44.41 -11.36 11.17
N LEU A 664 -44.18 -12.47 10.47
CA LEU A 664 -43.38 -13.59 10.95
C LEU A 664 -41.92 -13.17 11.13
N LEU A 665 -41.35 -12.43 10.18
CA LEU A 665 -39.98 -11.91 10.31
C LEU A 665 -39.85 -10.98 11.53
N ARG A 666 -40.80 -10.07 11.76
CA ARG A 666 -40.84 -9.22 12.97
C ARG A 666 -40.80 -10.08 14.24
N ARG A 667 -41.66 -11.10 14.35
CA ARG A 667 -41.68 -11.99 15.54
C ARG A 667 -40.36 -12.73 15.74
N VAL A 668 -39.74 -13.23 14.66
CA VAL A 668 -38.43 -13.91 14.72
C VAL A 668 -37.35 -12.95 15.22
N VAL A 669 -37.31 -11.72 14.70
CA VAL A 669 -36.35 -10.70 15.11
C VAL A 669 -36.57 -10.27 16.56
N ASP A 670 -37.82 -10.08 16.96
CA ASP A 670 -38.19 -9.73 18.34
C ASP A 670 -37.77 -10.84 19.33
N ALA A 671 -38.08 -12.10 19.01
CA ALA A 671 -37.69 -13.24 19.84
C ALA A 671 -36.16 -13.35 19.95
N ALA A 672 -35.45 -13.14 18.84
CA ALA A 672 -33.99 -13.14 18.82
C ALA A 672 -33.39 -12.01 19.67
N ALA A 673 -33.89 -10.78 19.49
CA ALA A 673 -33.43 -9.61 20.24
C ALA A 673 -33.74 -9.75 21.74
N TRP A 674 -34.92 -10.27 22.09
CA TRP A 674 -35.32 -10.57 23.47
C TRP A 674 -34.41 -11.61 24.12
N ASN A 675 -34.17 -12.73 23.42
CA ASN A 675 -33.31 -13.81 23.91
C ASN A 675 -31.87 -13.32 24.15
N ASN A 676 -31.38 -12.38 23.34
CA ASN A 676 -30.10 -11.71 23.57
C ASN A 676 -30.15 -10.77 24.78
N LEU A 677 -31.17 -9.89 24.88
CA LEU A 677 -31.33 -8.96 26.02
C LEU A 677 -31.35 -9.69 27.35
N ARG A 678 -32.10 -10.79 27.44
CA ARG A 678 -32.22 -11.60 28.65
C ARG A 678 -30.88 -12.21 29.07
N ARG A 679 -30.16 -12.84 28.14
CA ARG A 679 -28.83 -13.44 28.42
C ARG A 679 -27.83 -12.40 28.92
N GLU A 680 -27.91 -11.18 28.41
CA GLU A 680 -27.03 -10.09 28.83
C GLU A 680 -27.34 -9.61 30.23
N ALA A 681 -28.62 -9.46 30.56
CA ALA A 681 -29.06 -9.16 31.91
C ALA A 681 -28.61 -10.24 32.91
N GLU A 682 -28.66 -11.52 32.51
CA GLU A 682 -28.21 -12.66 33.33
C GLU A 682 -26.67 -12.69 33.49
N ARG A 683 -25.91 -12.35 32.44
CA ARG A 683 -24.43 -12.46 32.42
C ARG A 683 -23.70 -11.20 32.91
N GLY A 684 -24.38 -10.07 32.99
CA GLY A 684 -23.78 -8.77 33.32
C GLY A 684 -22.70 -8.31 32.33
N ARG A 685 -22.74 -8.84 31.09
CA ARG A 685 -21.82 -8.46 30.01
C ARG A 685 -22.51 -7.45 29.07
N GLY A 686 -21.79 -6.96 28.07
CA GLY A 686 -22.35 -6.03 27.07
C GLY A 686 -22.95 -6.79 25.90
N TYR A 687 -23.97 -6.22 25.27
CA TYR A 687 -24.83 -6.88 24.27
C TYR A 687 -24.07 -7.69 23.20
N ASN A 688 -24.13 -9.02 23.30
CA ASN A 688 -23.77 -9.90 22.21
C ASN A 688 -24.96 -10.05 21.26
N HIS A 689 -24.87 -9.41 20.11
CA HIS A 689 -25.90 -9.38 19.07
C HIS A 689 -25.85 -10.63 18.15
N ARG A 690 -24.93 -11.55 18.42
CA ARG A 690 -24.72 -12.77 17.64
C ARG A 690 -25.61 -13.90 18.08
N LEU A 691 -26.15 -14.61 17.09
CA LEU A 691 -27.00 -15.77 17.23
C LEU A 691 -26.31 -16.95 16.55
N THR A 692 -26.03 -18.00 17.32
CA THR A 692 -25.70 -19.30 16.74
C THR A 692 -26.94 -19.90 16.06
N GLU A 693 -26.77 -20.96 15.27
CA GLU A 693 -27.90 -21.68 14.67
C GLU A 693 -28.91 -22.15 15.73
N GLN A 694 -28.43 -22.63 16.89
CA GLN A 694 -29.29 -23.05 17.99
C GLN A 694 -30.06 -21.88 18.62
N ASP A 695 -29.42 -20.71 18.75
CA ASP A 695 -30.06 -19.50 19.25
C ASP A 695 -31.14 -19.01 18.29
N PHE A 696 -30.86 -19.09 17.00
CA PHE A 696 -31.79 -18.72 15.95
C PHE A 696 -32.97 -19.69 15.84
N GLU A 697 -32.71 -21.00 15.98
CA GLU A 697 -33.76 -22.01 16.08
C GLU A 697 -34.68 -21.72 17.27
N ALA A 698 -34.12 -21.42 18.45
CA ALA A 698 -34.91 -21.07 19.62
C ALA A 698 -35.77 -19.83 19.37
N ALA A 699 -35.21 -18.77 18.78
CA ALA A 699 -35.94 -17.57 18.41
C ALA A 699 -37.07 -17.86 17.39
N CYS A 700 -36.81 -18.71 16.40
CA CYS A 700 -37.84 -19.14 15.44
C CYS A 700 -38.96 -19.93 16.11
N ARG A 701 -38.62 -20.81 17.06
CA ARG A 701 -39.62 -21.58 17.82
C ARG A 701 -40.50 -20.66 18.66
N ASP A 702 -39.89 -19.71 19.37
CA ASP A 702 -40.60 -18.69 20.16
C ASP A 702 -41.52 -17.82 19.27
N ALA A 703 -41.12 -17.57 18.03
CA ALA A 703 -41.89 -16.81 17.04
C ALA A 703 -42.98 -17.63 16.31
N GLY A 704 -43.06 -18.95 16.56
CA GLY A 704 -43.98 -19.85 15.86
C GLY A 704 -43.60 -20.12 14.40
N ALA A 705 -42.30 -20.19 14.10
CA ALA A 705 -41.76 -20.35 12.74
C ALA A 705 -41.23 -21.78 12.51
N PRO A 706 -42.06 -22.74 12.06
CA PRO A 706 -41.66 -24.15 11.93
C PRO A 706 -40.61 -24.40 10.83
N ARG A 707 -40.52 -23.52 9.83
CA ARG A 707 -39.56 -23.59 8.71
C ARG A 707 -38.20 -22.97 9.06
N TRP A 708 -37.79 -23.00 10.32
CA TRP A 708 -36.64 -22.22 10.83
C TRP A 708 -35.33 -22.45 10.06
N ARG A 709 -35.09 -23.65 9.51
CA ARG A 709 -33.89 -23.94 8.71
C ARG A 709 -33.83 -23.15 7.42
N GLU A 710 -34.98 -22.95 6.78
CA GLU A 710 -35.08 -22.17 5.54
C GLU A 710 -34.89 -20.68 5.85
N ILE A 711 -35.48 -20.21 6.96
CA ILE A 711 -35.29 -18.84 7.48
C ILE A 711 -33.80 -18.60 7.81
N TRP A 712 -33.15 -19.56 8.47
CA TRP A 712 -31.73 -19.52 8.78
C TRP A 712 -30.87 -19.44 7.52
N ALA A 713 -31.16 -20.27 6.52
CA ALA A 713 -30.45 -20.24 5.25
C ALA A 713 -30.61 -18.88 4.53
N GLU A 714 -31.83 -18.32 4.47
CA GLU A 714 -32.07 -17.00 3.87
C GLU A 714 -31.41 -15.86 4.67
N ALA A 715 -31.33 -15.98 6.00
CA ALA A 715 -30.58 -15.05 6.85
C ALA A 715 -29.07 -15.13 6.59
N LEU A 716 -28.51 -16.35 6.47
CA LEU A 716 -27.11 -16.55 6.10
C LEU A 716 -26.80 -16.08 4.67
N ASP A 717 -27.80 -16.10 3.80
CA ASP A 717 -27.74 -15.52 2.47
C ASP A 717 -27.90 -13.99 2.47
N GLY A 718 -28.08 -13.35 3.62
CA GLY A 718 -28.19 -11.88 3.73
C GLY A 718 -29.44 -11.31 3.05
N LEU A 719 -30.51 -12.12 2.96
CA LEU A 719 -31.81 -11.71 2.44
C LEU A 719 -32.71 -11.12 3.54
N LEU A 720 -32.49 -11.52 4.80
CA LEU A 720 -33.35 -11.18 5.93
C LEU A 720 -32.71 -10.13 6.84
N LEU A 721 -32.91 -8.82 6.59
CA LEU A 721 -32.52 -7.80 7.57
C LEU A 721 -33.40 -7.89 8.83
N PRO A 722 -32.86 -7.63 10.03
CA PRO A 722 -31.54 -7.06 10.32
C PRO A 722 -30.38 -8.07 10.45
N PHE A 723 -30.58 -9.33 10.08
CA PHE A 723 -29.55 -10.36 10.24
C PHE A 723 -28.41 -10.16 9.24
N GLU A 724 -27.19 -9.98 9.76
CA GLU A 724 -25.95 -9.94 9.00
C GLU A 724 -25.20 -11.27 9.20
N PRO A 725 -24.84 -12.00 8.14
CA PRO A 725 -24.12 -13.27 8.26
C PRO A 725 -22.68 -13.05 8.74
N GLU A 726 -22.27 -13.83 9.72
CA GLU A 726 -20.92 -13.84 10.30
C GLU A 726 -20.37 -15.26 10.40
N TYR A 727 -19.04 -15.37 10.46
CA TYR A 727 -18.35 -16.63 10.72
C TYR A 727 -17.32 -16.41 11.82
N TYR A 728 -17.15 -17.40 12.69
CA TYR A 728 -16.17 -17.35 13.76
C TYR A 728 -15.40 -18.66 13.88
N LYS A 729 -14.19 -18.56 14.43
CA LYS A 729 -13.34 -19.72 14.67
C LYS A 729 -14.02 -20.64 15.69
N GLY A 730 -14.41 -21.84 15.27
CA GLY A 730 -14.89 -22.87 16.17
C GLY A 730 -13.75 -23.31 17.08
N VAL A 731 -13.81 -22.96 18.37
CA VAL A 731 -13.01 -23.64 19.40
C VAL A 731 -13.95 -24.61 20.08
N GLU A 732 -13.70 -25.91 19.92
CA GLU A 732 -14.46 -26.96 20.61
C GLU A 732 -14.53 -26.62 22.12
N GLY A 733 -15.75 -26.45 22.64
CA GLY A 733 -16.01 -26.29 24.07
C GLY A 733 -15.99 -24.87 24.65
N ASN A 734 -15.72 -23.80 23.87
CA ASN A 734 -15.70 -22.43 24.41
C ASN A 734 -16.40 -21.40 23.50
N VAL A 735 -17.72 -21.50 23.39
CA VAL A 735 -18.59 -20.52 22.70
C VAL A 735 -18.60 -19.14 23.40
N GLY A 736 -17.90 -18.97 24.53
CA GLY A 736 -17.88 -17.75 25.34
C GLY A 736 -16.62 -16.89 25.25
N VAL A 737 -15.55 -17.35 24.59
CA VAL A 737 -14.29 -16.59 24.45
C VAL A 737 -14.15 -16.12 23.01
N VAL A 738 -14.10 -14.80 22.85
CA VAL A 738 -14.13 -14.05 21.59
C VAL A 738 -12.83 -14.23 20.82
N ASP A 739 -12.54 -15.44 20.34
CA ASP A 739 -11.38 -15.64 19.47
C ASP A 739 -11.78 -15.41 18.01
N THR A 740 -11.76 -14.11 17.67
CA THR A 740 -11.71 -13.52 16.32
C THR A 740 -12.90 -13.80 15.40
N ILE A 741 -13.81 -12.82 15.29
CA ILE A 741 -14.74 -12.74 14.15
C ILE A 741 -13.91 -12.76 12.86
N ARG A 742 -14.35 -13.55 11.89
CA ARG A 742 -13.74 -13.58 10.56
C ARG A 742 -14.18 -12.37 9.74
N CYS A 743 -13.26 -11.87 8.93
CA CYS A 743 -13.61 -10.90 7.89
C CYS A 743 -14.64 -11.49 6.94
N ALA A 744 -15.43 -10.61 6.31
CA ALA A 744 -16.25 -10.96 5.15
C ALA A 744 -15.43 -11.75 4.11
N GLY A 745 -15.78 -13.03 3.90
CA GLY A 745 -15.09 -13.92 2.97
C GLY A 745 -13.88 -14.70 3.51
N ASP A 746 -13.49 -14.53 4.78
CA ASP A 746 -12.50 -15.40 5.46
C ASP A 746 -13.23 -16.57 6.14
N VAL A 747 -13.82 -17.47 5.36
CA VAL A 747 -14.46 -18.66 5.93
C VAL A 747 -13.51 -19.84 5.80
N ARG A 748 -13.22 -20.50 6.91
CA ARG A 748 -12.33 -21.67 6.98
C ARG A 748 -13.09 -22.94 7.33
N PRO A 749 -12.54 -24.12 7.00
CA PRO A 749 -13.06 -25.38 7.50
C PRO A 749 -13.16 -25.36 9.02
N GLY A 750 -14.31 -25.76 9.56
CA GLY A 750 -14.59 -25.75 11.00
C GLY A 750 -15.05 -24.41 11.58
N ASP A 751 -15.01 -23.30 10.81
CA ASP A 751 -15.64 -22.06 11.27
C ASP A 751 -17.16 -22.27 11.36
N VAL A 752 -17.77 -21.72 12.40
CA VAL A 752 -19.21 -21.84 12.68
C VAL A 752 -19.92 -20.62 12.09
N ALA A 753 -21.04 -20.86 11.42
CA ALA A 753 -21.89 -19.80 10.90
C ALA A 753 -22.73 -19.19 12.04
N SER A 754 -22.83 -17.88 12.06
CA SER A 754 -23.74 -17.13 12.92
C SER A 754 -24.44 -16.06 12.11
N VAL A 755 -25.54 -15.53 12.65
CA VAL A 755 -26.08 -14.25 12.20
C VAL A 755 -25.99 -13.24 13.32
N ASN A 756 -25.91 -11.98 12.94
CA ASN A 756 -25.76 -10.88 13.85
C ASN A 756 -26.88 -9.87 13.64
N ILE A 757 -27.51 -9.36 14.70
CA ILE A 757 -28.47 -8.26 14.53
C ILE A 757 -27.67 -6.99 14.31
N GLU A 758 -27.76 -6.41 13.10
CA GLU A 758 -26.95 -5.26 12.76
C GLU A 758 -27.23 -4.06 13.71
N GLU A 759 -26.18 -3.41 14.20
CA GLU A 759 -26.24 -2.30 15.17
C GLU A 759 -27.21 -1.14 14.83
N PHE A 760 -27.46 -0.87 13.54
CA PHE A 760 -28.33 0.21 13.06
C PHE A 760 -29.80 -0.04 13.36
N PRO A 761 -30.38 -1.19 12.99
CA PRO A 761 -31.72 -1.58 13.45
C PRO A 761 -31.75 -2.14 14.86
N LEU A 762 -30.61 -2.41 15.50
CA LEU A 762 -30.59 -3.15 16.77
C LEU A 762 -31.42 -2.51 17.89
N LEU A 763 -31.29 -1.20 18.10
CA LEU A 763 -32.10 -0.52 19.11
C LEU A 763 -33.60 -0.64 18.81
N ALA A 764 -34.00 -0.53 17.55
CA ALA A 764 -35.40 -0.69 17.13
C ALA A 764 -35.87 -2.13 17.37
N ALA A 765 -35.07 -3.13 17.02
CA ALA A 765 -35.34 -4.54 17.27
C ALA A 765 -35.46 -4.86 18.76
N ALA A 766 -34.55 -4.33 19.59
CA ALA A 766 -34.58 -4.51 21.04
C ALA A 766 -35.79 -3.82 21.69
N SER A 767 -36.13 -2.62 21.21
CA SER A 767 -37.29 -1.87 21.69
C SER A 767 -38.59 -2.57 21.36
N SER A 768 -38.71 -3.00 20.10
CA SER A 768 -39.81 -3.83 19.61
C SER A 768 -39.96 -5.12 20.40
N ALA A 769 -38.86 -5.84 20.65
CA ALA A 769 -38.87 -7.07 21.40
C ALA A 769 -39.49 -6.88 22.80
N ILE A 770 -39.15 -5.78 23.47
CA ILE A 770 -39.68 -5.43 24.79
C ILE A 770 -41.18 -5.11 24.69
N THR A 771 -41.58 -4.21 23.78
CA THR A 771 -42.99 -3.82 23.65
C THR A 771 -43.87 -4.99 23.24
N SER A 772 -43.43 -5.82 22.29
CA SER A 772 -44.09 -7.07 21.89
C SER A 772 -44.25 -8.03 23.08
N ARG A 773 -43.20 -8.22 23.88
CA ARG A 773 -43.23 -9.13 25.04
C ARG A 773 -44.20 -8.66 26.13
N CYS A 774 -44.34 -7.35 26.30
CA CYS A 774 -45.25 -6.71 27.23
C CYS A 774 -46.68 -6.55 26.68
N GLY A 775 -46.99 -7.09 25.50
CA GLY A 775 -48.30 -6.88 24.85
C GLY A 775 -48.56 -5.40 24.50
N GLY A 776 -47.52 -4.57 24.48
CA GLY A 776 -47.60 -3.12 24.33
C GLY A 776 -48.06 -2.37 25.57
N ASP A 777 -48.13 -3.00 26.75
CA ASP A 777 -48.46 -2.34 27.99
C ASP A 777 -47.29 -1.43 28.43
N PRO A 778 -47.48 -0.09 28.43
CA PRO A 778 -46.44 0.86 28.80
C PRO A 778 -45.96 0.70 30.25
N ALA A 779 -46.84 0.32 31.18
CA ALA A 779 -46.50 0.16 32.59
C ALA A 779 -45.64 -1.08 32.82
N VAL A 780 -45.90 -2.16 32.09
CA VAL A 780 -45.09 -3.38 32.16
C VAL A 780 -43.71 -3.16 31.54
N CYS A 781 -43.63 -2.45 30.41
CA CYS A 781 -42.35 -2.13 29.74
C CYS A 781 -41.34 -1.47 30.68
N PHE A 782 -41.80 -0.62 31.60
CA PHE A 782 -40.99 0.09 32.58
C PHE A 782 -41.15 -0.44 34.01
N GLY A 783 -41.70 -1.65 34.15
CA GLY A 783 -41.91 -2.35 35.42
C GLY A 783 -40.64 -2.92 36.03
N ALA A 784 -40.75 -3.42 37.28
CA ALA A 784 -39.61 -3.88 38.08
C ALA A 784 -38.80 -4.99 37.40
N GLU A 785 -39.49 -5.89 36.71
CA GLU A 785 -38.89 -7.05 36.05
C GLU A 785 -37.99 -6.65 34.87
N LEU A 786 -38.34 -5.57 34.17
CA LEU A 786 -37.62 -5.10 32.98
C LEU A 786 -36.68 -3.95 33.26
N GLU A 787 -36.68 -3.40 34.47
CA GLU A 787 -35.88 -2.23 34.82
C GLU A 787 -34.38 -2.45 34.57
N ASN A 788 -33.87 -3.63 34.93
CA ASN A 788 -32.48 -4.01 34.67
C ASN A 788 -32.20 -4.15 33.17
N VAL A 789 -33.17 -4.58 32.37
CA VAL A 789 -33.04 -4.71 30.92
C VAL A 789 -33.14 -3.35 30.25
N VAL A 790 -34.06 -2.50 30.66
CA VAL A 790 -34.36 -1.23 29.99
C VAL A 790 -33.37 -0.13 30.36
N PHE A 791 -32.97 -0.04 31.63
CA PHE A 791 -32.13 1.05 32.15
C PHE A 791 -30.67 0.66 32.38
N LYS A 792 -30.34 -0.61 32.62
CA LYS A 792 -28.95 -1.03 32.84
C LYS A 792 -28.27 -1.55 31.58
N HIS A 793 -28.99 -1.64 30.47
CA HIS A 793 -28.43 -2.13 29.22
C HIS A 793 -27.38 -1.17 28.66
N ARG A 794 -26.13 -1.64 28.59
CA ARG A 794 -25.00 -0.91 28.02
C ARG A 794 -24.70 -1.46 26.63
N HIS A 795 -25.15 -0.75 25.60
CA HIS A 795 -24.75 -1.05 24.24
C HIS A 795 -23.54 -0.21 23.84
N GLY A 796 -22.34 -0.81 23.82
CA GLY A 796 -21.22 -0.36 22.96
C GLY A 796 -20.87 1.14 22.93
N GLY A 797 -21.14 1.89 24.01
CA GLY A 797 -20.91 3.33 24.15
C GLY A 797 -22.08 4.27 23.76
N GLN A 798 -23.24 3.72 23.42
CA GLN A 798 -24.51 4.44 23.48
C GLN A 798 -24.87 4.75 24.94
N GLY A 799 -25.55 5.88 25.18
CA GLY A 799 -25.93 6.31 26.52
C GLY A 799 -26.80 5.26 27.24
N VAL A 800 -26.74 5.25 28.57
CA VAL A 800 -27.44 4.32 29.48
C VAL A 800 -28.96 4.24 29.23
N PHE A 801 -29.55 5.26 28.60
CA PHE A 801 -31.00 5.37 28.36
C PHE A 801 -31.41 5.05 26.92
N SER A 802 -30.50 4.63 26.04
CA SER A 802 -30.80 4.51 24.60
C SER A 802 -31.90 3.50 24.31
N LEU A 803 -31.94 2.39 25.05
CA LEU A 803 -32.97 1.36 24.92
C LEU A 803 -34.32 1.83 25.49
N ALA A 804 -34.33 2.43 26.68
CA ALA A 804 -35.53 3.04 27.27
C ALA A 804 -36.20 4.03 26.32
N ILE A 805 -35.41 4.89 25.68
CA ILE A 805 -35.91 5.86 24.70
C ILE A 805 -36.43 5.16 23.44
N GLY A 806 -35.76 4.12 22.98
CA GLY A 806 -36.24 3.31 21.86
C GLY A 806 -37.60 2.67 22.16
N VAL A 807 -37.80 2.15 23.38
CA VAL A 807 -39.09 1.60 23.85
C VAL A 807 -40.16 2.67 23.87
N LEU A 808 -39.86 3.89 24.37
CA LEU A 808 -40.81 5.01 24.33
C LEU A 808 -41.23 5.36 22.90
N LYS A 809 -40.28 5.40 21.96
CA LYS A 809 -40.56 5.66 20.53
C LYS A 809 -41.41 4.58 19.89
N ASP A 810 -41.16 3.31 20.22
CA ASP A 810 -41.98 2.20 19.72
C ASP A 810 -43.40 2.22 20.30
N LEU A 811 -43.56 2.62 21.56
CA LEU A 811 -44.89 2.83 22.17
C LEU A 811 -45.64 4.03 21.57
N GLU A 812 -44.94 5.12 21.29
CA GLU A 812 -45.49 6.33 20.65
C GLU A 812 -45.95 6.06 19.21
N ALA A 813 -45.31 5.11 18.52
CA ALA A 813 -45.68 4.79 17.15
C ALA A 813 -47.13 4.31 17.02
N ARG A 814 -47.77 4.77 15.95
CA ARG A 814 -49.09 4.32 15.54
C ARG A 814 -49.02 2.85 15.13
N ARG A 815 -49.98 2.05 15.61
CA ARG A 815 -50.12 0.64 15.25
C ARG A 815 -51.21 0.43 14.20
N ASP A 816 -51.16 -0.72 13.53
CA ASP A 816 -52.21 -1.11 12.60
C ASP A 816 -53.58 -1.18 13.29
N GLY A 817 -54.60 -0.63 12.62
CA GLY A 817 -55.96 -0.49 13.16
C GLY A 817 -56.21 0.78 13.98
N GLU A 818 -55.18 1.57 14.30
CA GLU A 818 -55.36 2.86 14.95
C GLU A 818 -55.71 3.96 13.93
N ALA A 819 -56.66 4.81 14.28
CA ALA A 819 -57.14 5.88 13.40
C ALA A 819 -56.07 6.96 13.16
N ASP A 820 -55.33 7.32 14.22
CA ASP A 820 -54.31 8.36 14.23
C ASP A 820 -53.23 8.08 15.30
N GLY A 821 -52.30 9.02 15.50
CA GLY A 821 -51.23 8.91 16.49
C GLY A 821 -51.66 9.10 17.95
N SER A 822 -52.94 9.42 18.24
CA SER A 822 -53.38 9.74 19.60
C SER A 822 -53.29 8.53 20.54
N ALA A 823 -53.48 7.31 20.03
CA ALA A 823 -53.34 6.08 20.80
C ALA A 823 -51.88 5.84 21.21
N GLY A 824 -50.94 6.06 20.30
CA GLY A 824 -49.51 6.03 20.57
C GLY A 824 -49.11 7.09 21.61
N GLN A 825 -49.59 8.31 21.45
CA GLN A 825 -49.35 9.40 22.42
C GLN A 825 -49.84 9.02 23.83
N ARG A 826 -51.03 8.42 23.96
CA ARG A 826 -51.54 7.94 25.26
C ARG A 826 -50.65 6.85 25.87
N ARG A 827 -50.12 5.93 25.05
CA ARG A 827 -49.16 4.90 25.51
C ARG A 827 -47.87 5.53 26.02
N LEU A 828 -47.34 6.51 25.28
CA LEU A 828 -46.15 7.26 25.69
C LEU A 828 -46.36 7.97 27.02
N GLU A 829 -47.47 8.69 27.18
CA GLU A 829 -47.82 9.37 28.43
C GLU A 829 -47.93 8.40 29.60
N THR A 830 -48.56 7.24 29.39
CA THR A 830 -48.67 6.17 30.39
C THR A 830 -47.29 5.61 30.77
N ALA A 831 -46.41 5.38 29.80
CA ALA A 831 -45.03 4.96 30.07
C ALA A 831 -44.26 6.01 30.87
N CYS A 832 -44.36 7.28 30.48
CA CYS A 832 -43.73 8.38 31.22
C CYS A 832 -44.23 8.44 32.67
N GLN A 833 -45.54 8.29 32.89
CA GLN A 833 -46.12 8.22 34.23
C GLN A 833 -45.61 7.01 35.02
N ALA A 834 -45.50 5.84 34.39
CA ALA A 834 -44.97 4.63 35.04
C ALA A 834 -43.49 4.81 35.46
N VAL A 835 -42.68 5.46 34.62
CA VAL A 835 -41.29 5.82 34.97
C VAL A 835 -41.27 6.83 36.12
N LEU A 836 -42.08 7.89 36.05
CA LEU A 836 -42.12 8.95 37.07
C LEU A 836 -42.63 8.45 38.42
N ALA A 837 -43.64 7.57 38.45
CA ALA A 837 -44.22 7.02 39.68
C ALA A 837 -43.23 6.17 40.50
N ARG A 838 -42.15 5.69 39.85
CA ARG A 838 -41.13 4.84 40.46
C ARG A 838 -39.95 5.63 41.01
N HIS A 839 -39.79 6.88 40.60
CA HIS A 839 -38.80 7.78 41.16
C HIS A 839 -39.41 8.56 42.32
N VAL A 840 -38.73 8.57 43.47
CA VAL A 840 -39.12 9.44 44.59
C VAL A 840 -39.08 10.88 44.08
N PRO A 841 -40.20 11.64 44.14
CA PRO A 841 -40.18 13.03 43.74
C PRO A 841 -39.16 13.76 44.62
N LEU A 842 -38.22 14.45 43.98
CA LEU A 842 -37.24 15.30 44.67
C LEU A 842 -38.02 16.28 45.56
N LYS A 843 -37.78 16.22 46.87
CA LYS A 843 -38.35 17.17 47.82
C LYS A 843 -37.54 18.46 47.74
N GLY A 844 -38.19 19.58 48.02
CA GLY A 844 -37.48 20.85 48.19
C GLY A 844 -36.43 20.71 49.28
N GLY A 845 -35.15 20.84 48.93
CA GLY A 845 -34.01 20.67 49.85
C GLY A 845 -33.20 19.38 49.64
N ASP A 846 -33.61 18.48 48.74
CA ASP A 846 -32.76 17.35 48.36
C ASP A 846 -31.51 17.88 47.64
N ASP A 847 -30.32 17.42 48.06
CA ASP A 847 -29.05 17.76 47.42
C ASP A 847 -29.00 17.17 46.01
N VAL A 848 -29.37 18.00 45.02
CA VAL A 848 -29.27 17.65 43.60
C VAL A 848 -27.86 17.96 43.11
N GLU A 849 -27.00 16.94 43.11
CA GLU A 849 -25.66 17.04 42.52
C GLU A 849 -25.80 17.06 40.98
N VAL A 850 -25.70 18.25 40.37
CA VAL A 850 -25.72 18.41 38.91
C VAL A 850 -24.33 18.10 38.37
N TYR A 851 -24.15 16.89 37.85
CA TYR A 851 -22.85 16.44 37.37
C TYR A 851 -22.48 17.12 36.05
N ALA A 852 -21.35 17.82 36.04
CA ALA A 852 -20.81 18.49 34.85
C ALA A 852 -20.37 17.51 33.74
N LYS A 853 -20.17 16.22 34.07
CA LYS A 853 -19.84 15.13 33.12
C LYS A 853 -20.62 13.85 33.49
N PRO A 854 -21.93 13.79 33.16
CA PRO A 854 -22.86 12.79 33.70
C PRO A 854 -22.35 11.35 33.58
N GLU A 855 -21.72 10.98 32.47
CA GLU A 855 -21.26 9.61 32.25
C GLU A 855 -19.97 9.21 32.94
N GLN A 856 -19.07 10.15 33.30
CA GLN A 856 -17.82 9.82 33.97
C GLN A 856 -18.02 9.63 35.47
N ASP A 857 -18.93 10.39 36.06
CA ASP A 857 -19.24 10.30 37.49
C ASP A 857 -20.16 9.11 37.78
N TRP A 858 -21.09 8.78 36.88
CA TRP A 858 -21.90 7.56 36.93
C TRP A 858 -21.06 6.27 36.80
N ARG A 859 -19.87 6.34 36.19
CA ARG A 859 -18.90 5.22 36.11
C ARG A 859 -18.12 4.99 37.41
N ARG A 860 -17.92 6.03 38.22
CA ARG A 860 -17.07 5.98 39.44
C ARG A 860 -17.82 5.43 40.65
N ARG A 861 -19.12 5.72 40.78
CA ARG A 861 -19.95 5.11 41.82
C ARG A 861 -20.55 3.84 41.26
N LYS A 862 -19.97 2.68 41.61
CA LYS A 862 -20.69 1.39 41.51
C LYS A 862 -22.00 1.58 42.26
N PHE A 863 -23.14 1.65 41.57
CA PHE A 863 -24.44 1.54 42.20
C PHE A 863 -24.56 0.12 42.78
N HIS A 864 -23.98 -0.08 43.96
CA HIS A 864 -24.63 -0.87 44.99
C HIS A 864 -25.78 0.00 45.49
N THR A 865 -27.00 -0.31 45.09
CA THR A 865 -28.16 0.13 45.85
C THR A 865 -28.64 -1.06 46.66
N PRO A 866 -28.79 -0.91 47.98
CA PRO A 866 -30.08 -1.03 48.62
C PRO A 866 -30.81 0.32 48.52
N GLY A 867 -32.04 0.31 47.99
CA GLY A 867 -32.96 1.45 47.95
C GLY A 867 -33.24 1.98 46.57
#